data_AF-A0A7J7JJL7-F1
#
_entry.id   AF-A0A7J7JJL7-F1
#
_cell.length_a   1.000
_cell.length_b   1.000
_cell.length_c   1.000
_cell.angle_alpha   90.00
_cell.angle_beta   90.00
_cell.angle_gamma   90.00
#
_symmetry.space_group_name_H-M   'P 1'
#
loop_
_entity.id
_entity.type
_entity.pdbx_description
1 polymer ?
#
loop_
_entity_poly.entity_id
_entity_poly.type
_entity_poly.pdbx_seq_one_letter_code
_entity_poly.pdbx_strand_id
1 'polypeptide(L)'
;MLLDVCNYEQRETPIILDSSTTMSRSYFDINRPQTIPSEYVNVFTKKSCLVLRMLENRLGKELLLQVFNKMLSLAALSSSSEYSTGMWDNVMFSKSVFTVTGKDLEVFINQWVYQSGCAYFTGKCKFNKKRNVVELELKQDSSGKGVLKYVGPLEVTIQELDGSFNHTFKIEENKTKFEITCHSKSRRQKKKKIPLMTGEEVEMDMASLDPDSPMIWLRIDPNMLILRKLNWELTDTMWQYQLKYERDVVAQCEALHALESEKDFATSATRSTLMEIVDDDHCFYKVRIMATHSLVKVANQMMWSGPPPMLHVFQKKFGSNSCSNIVRQLKFKNFQSYYLQRALPVAMANTRTTTTICPTEITHFILDLFRYSDNSRNKYSDCYYVASLVEAATNTISISTSINSLSNESKLILEEVTRLLNLEKVLPSYRNVITISCLKCVRTLQQKGHLPSTSTLFKSYAQFGMFIDVRLAALDIISGFLTEGETQKPQLDYLLDLVEKDPVPRVRHHILLALITQHSAISSLITTQYILSISNQLWKLMNLFCGQDTKLCSEVVELYYKLFGNKNPQSLVPEEPERGRPVADVPYTSYTADDGEYNVDNPAMEATIDYMNSVDNVVPDLGESKSKLKKKKKKNKHKHKHKSEKKERDESSRHALVSASPYLASAHDYPGPSSVQLSDPSSAEDDFLDV
;
A
#
# COMPACT_ATOMS: atom_id res chain seq x y z
N MET A 1 1.67 -0.91 -1.18
CA MET A 1 2.66 -0.68 -2.27
C MET A 1 2.87 -1.88 -3.19
N LEU A 2 3.61 -2.93 -2.80
CA LEU A 2 3.91 -4.05 -3.71
C LEU A 2 2.64 -4.72 -4.26
N LEU A 3 1.69 -5.05 -3.37
CA LEU A 3 0.42 -5.64 -3.78
C LEU A 3 -0.38 -4.70 -4.70
N ASP A 4 -0.33 -3.39 -4.47
CA ASP A 4 -1.02 -2.39 -5.31
C ASP A 4 -0.49 -2.41 -6.74
N VAL A 5 0.85 -2.43 -6.91
CA VAL A 5 1.50 -2.51 -8.22
C VAL A 5 1.13 -3.82 -8.91
N CYS A 6 1.26 -4.96 -8.21
CA CYS A 6 0.90 -6.26 -8.74
C CYS A 6 -0.58 -6.30 -9.19
N ASN A 7 -1.50 -5.83 -8.35
CA ASN A 7 -2.94 -5.86 -8.62
C ASN A 7 -3.36 -4.85 -9.70
N TYR A 8 -2.67 -3.72 -9.83
CA TYR A 8 -2.91 -2.77 -10.91
C TYR A 8 -2.43 -3.34 -12.26
N GLU A 9 -1.19 -3.84 -12.35
CA GLU A 9 -0.67 -4.40 -13.61
C GLU A 9 -1.45 -5.65 -14.08
N GLN A 10 -2.11 -6.38 -13.17
CA GLN A 10 -3.04 -7.47 -13.53
C GLN A 10 -4.36 -6.99 -14.16
N ARG A 11 -4.87 -5.84 -13.71
CA ARG A 11 -6.19 -5.32 -14.13
C ARG A 11 -6.06 -4.37 -15.30
N GLU A 12 -5.13 -3.41 -15.21
CA GLU A 12 -5.06 -2.21 -16.04
C GLU A 12 -3.86 -2.22 -16.99
N THR A 13 -3.41 -1.04 -17.44
CA THR A 13 -2.27 -0.90 -18.34
C THR A 13 -0.95 -1.24 -17.63
N PRO A 14 0.01 -1.86 -18.33
CA PRO A 14 1.34 -2.12 -17.79
C PRO A 14 2.04 -0.84 -17.34
N ILE A 15 2.69 -0.86 -16.16
CA ILE A 15 3.50 0.28 -15.69
C ILE A 15 4.90 0.15 -16.25
N ILE A 16 5.34 1.15 -16.99
CA ILE A 16 6.69 1.25 -17.56
C ILE A 16 7.31 2.51 -16.99
N LEU A 17 8.50 2.40 -16.38
CA LEU A 17 9.17 3.53 -15.75
C LEU A 17 9.93 4.40 -16.77
N ASP A 18 10.37 3.79 -17.88
CA ASP A 18 10.95 4.49 -19.02
C ASP A 18 10.52 3.80 -20.32
N SER A 19 9.82 4.53 -21.18
CA SER A 19 9.27 4.07 -22.46
C SER A 19 10.19 4.30 -23.66
N SER A 20 11.42 4.78 -23.48
CA SER A 20 12.38 5.04 -24.56
C SER A 20 12.62 3.84 -25.48
N THR A 21 12.61 2.61 -24.94
CA THR A 21 12.84 1.37 -25.68
C THR A 21 11.58 0.62 -26.10
N THR A 22 10.41 1.01 -25.57
CA THR A 22 9.21 0.17 -25.60
C THR A 22 8.00 0.99 -26.05
N MET A 23 7.52 0.74 -27.28
CA MET A 23 6.28 1.33 -27.76
C MET A 23 5.09 0.80 -26.95
N SER A 24 4.56 1.64 -26.05
CA SER A 24 3.36 1.30 -25.28
C SER A 24 2.13 1.32 -26.17
N ARG A 25 1.35 0.22 -26.17
CA ARG A 25 0.02 0.14 -26.79
C ARG A 25 -1.08 0.59 -25.81
N SER A 26 -0.85 1.69 -25.09
CA SER A 26 -1.84 2.32 -24.20
C SER A 26 -2.72 3.31 -24.97
N TYR A 27 -3.90 3.61 -24.43
CA TYR A 27 -4.81 4.63 -25.00
C TYR A 27 -4.36 6.07 -24.70
N PHE A 28 -3.32 6.23 -23.87
CA PHE A 28 -2.63 7.47 -23.57
C PHE A 28 -1.13 7.33 -23.85
N ASP A 29 -0.47 8.46 -24.12
CA ASP A 29 0.99 8.51 -24.30
C ASP A 29 1.68 8.58 -22.93
N ILE A 30 2.64 7.69 -22.69
CA ILE A 30 3.43 7.64 -21.45
C ILE A 30 4.50 8.74 -21.45
N ASN A 31 4.98 9.14 -22.64
CA ASN A 31 6.05 10.14 -22.76
C ASN A 31 5.56 11.57 -22.49
N ARG A 32 4.24 11.78 -22.42
CA ARG A 32 3.63 13.08 -22.20
C ARG A 32 2.94 13.11 -20.84
N PRO A 33 3.48 13.82 -19.84
CA PRO A 33 2.89 13.88 -18.50
C PRO A 33 1.42 14.33 -18.49
N GLN A 34 1.01 15.14 -19.47
CA GLN A 34 -0.33 15.71 -19.55
C GLN A 34 -1.41 14.68 -19.91
N THR A 35 -1.03 13.53 -20.48
CA THR A 35 -1.96 12.48 -20.91
C THR A 35 -2.09 11.33 -19.91
N ILE A 36 -1.27 11.31 -18.86
CA ILE A 36 -1.19 10.18 -17.93
C ILE A 36 -2.32 10.27 -16.89
N PRO A 37 -3.14 9.22 -16.73
CA PRO A 37 -4.18 9.19 -15.71
C PRO A 37 -3.63 9.21 -14.28
N SER A 38 -4.39 9.79 -13.36
CA SER A 38 -4.01 9.94 -11.94
C SER A 38 -3.72 8.61 -11.24
N GLU A 39 -4.49 7.55 -11.51
CA GLU A 39 -4.25 6.22 -10.93
C GLU A 39 -2.91 5.63 -11.42
N TYR A 40 -2.59 5.82 -12.70
CA TYR A 40 -1.32 5.39 -13.27
C TYR A 40 -0.14 6.10 -12.59
N VAL A 41 -0.20 7.42 -12.40
CA VAL A 41 0.86 8.20 -11.72
C VAL A 41 1.10 7.70 -10.29
N ASN A 42 0.04 7.38 -9.55
CA ASN A 42 0.16 6.84 -8.19
C ASN A 42 0.90 5.49 -8.19
N VAL A 43 0.50 4.56 -9.06
CA VAL A 43 1.13 3.24 -9.14
C VAL A 43 2.55 3.33 -9.73
N PHE A 44 2.79 4.22 -10.69
CA PHE A 44 4.13 4.54 -11.20
C PHE A 44 5.07 4.98 -10.08
N THR A 45 4.60 5.88 -9.21
CA THR A 45 5.36 6.35 -8.05
C THR A 45 5.67 5.20 -7.11
N LYS A 46 4.67 4.37 -6.75
CA LYS A 46 4.85 3.18 -5.92
C LYS A 46 5.87 2.20 -6.50
N LYS A 47 5.81 1.93 -7.82
CA LYS A 47 6.77 1.05 -8.51
C LYS A 47 8.17 1.64 -8.49
N SER A 48 8.32 2.95 -8.74
CA SER A 48 9.62 3.63 -8.71
C SER A 48 10.31 3.51 -7.35
N CYS A 49 9.58 3.70 -6.25
CA CYS A 49 10.10 3.54 -4.90
C CYS A 49 10.56 2.10 -4.63
N LEU A 50 9.80 1.10 -5.09
CA LEU A 50 10.18 -0.31 -4.93
C LEU A 50 11.42 -0.67 -5.73
N VAL A 51 11.54 -0.17 -6.97
CA VAL A 51 12.73 -0.39 -7.82
C VAL A 51 13.97 0.25 -7.19
N LEU A 52 13.86 1.47 -6.64
CA LEU A 52 14.96 2.11 -5.91
C LEU A 52 15.36 1.32 -4.66
N ARG A 53 14.41 0.79 -3.90
CA ARG A 53 14.70 -0.10 -2.77
C ARG A 53 15.39 -1.40 -3.21
N MET A 54 14.97 -1.99 -4.32
CA MET A 54 15.64 -3.16 -4.90
C MET A 54 17.09 -2.84 -5.30
N LEU A 55 17.32 -1.65 -5.85
CA LEU A 55 18.65 -1.17 -6.18
C LEU A 55 19.51 -0.96 -4.93
N GLU A 56 18.96 -0.35 -3.87
CA GLU A 56 19.63 -0.17 -2.58
C GLU A 56 20.08 -1.52 -2.00
N ASN A 57 19.22 -2.54 -2.03
CA ASN A 57 19.57 -3.87 -1.54
C ASN A 57 20.65 -4.57 -2.38
N ARG A 58 20.73 -4.31 -3.69
CA ARG A 58 21.73 -4.91 -4.60
C ARG A 58 23.10 -4.21 -4.53
N LEU A 59 23.10 -2.89 -4.40
CA LEU A 59 24.32 -2.09 -4.34
C LEU A 59 24.86 -2.00 -2.92
N GLY A 60 23.98 -1.85 -1.93
CA GLY A 60 24.31 -1.45 -0.57
C GLY A 60 24.06 0.05 -0.36
N LYS A 61 23.50 0.40 0.80
CA LYS A 61 23.10 1.78 1.14
C LYS A 61 24.25 2.79 1.04
N GLU A 62 25.43 2.44 1.53
CA GLU A 62 26.59 3.34 1.52
C GLU A 62 27.05 3.68 0.10
N LEU A 63 27.13 2.67 -0.77
CA LEU A 63 27.51 2.87 -2.17
C LEU A 63 26.45 3.66 -2.94
N LEU A 64 25.16 3.40 -2.71
CA LEU A 64 24.10 4.17 -3.33
C LEU A 64 24.14 5.66 -2.89
N LEU A 65 24.44 5.93 -1.62
CA LEU A 65 24.62 7.30 -1.13
C LEU A 65 25.80 8.00 -1.80
N GLN A 66 26.91 7.30 -2.01
CA GLN A 66 28.06 7.83 -2.76
C GLN A 66 27.69 8.17 -4.21
N VAL A 67 26.88 7.33 -4.87
CA VAL A 67 26.35 7.62 -6.22
C VAL A 67 25.52 8.90 -6.21
N PHE A 68 24.59 9.06 -5.27
CA PHE A 68 23.79 10.27 -5.17
C PHE A 68 24.64 11.52 -4.89
N ASN A 69 25.63 11.42 -4.01
CA ASN A 69 26.56 12.53 -3.76
C ASN A 69 27.37 12.90 -5.01
N LYS A 70 27.82 11.90 -5.79
CA LYS A 70 28.51 12.14 -7.07
C LYS A 70 27.59 12.85 -8.07
N MET A 71 26.35 12.36 -8.24
CA MET A 71 25.35 12.99 -9.10
C MET A 71 25.06 14.43 -8.70
N LEU A 72 24.85 14.70 -7.40
CA LEU A 72 24.61 16.05 -6.89
C LEU A 72 25.83 16.96 -7.08
N SER A 73 27.05 16.44 -6.91
CA SER A 73 28.28 17.20 -7.15
C SER A 73 28.42 17.57 -8.63
N LEU A 74 28.13 16.64 -9.54
CA LEU A 74 28.08 16.90 -10.97
C LEU A 74 27.01 17.95 -11.30
N ALA A 75 25.82 17.87 -10.70
CA ALA A 75 24.77 18.86 -10.88
C ALA A 75 25.18 20.25 -10.39
N ALA A 76 25.84 20.33 -9.23
CA ALA A 76 26.35 21.59 -8.70
C ALA A 76 27.42 22.21 -9.60
N LEU A 77 28.33 21.40 -10.14
CA LEU A 77 29.34 21.88 -11.10
C LEU A 77 28.69 22.37 -12.40
N SER A 78 27.74 21.60 -12.94
CA SER A 78 27.02 21.96 -14.17
C SER A 78 26.09 23.17 -13.99
N SER A 79 25.61 23.48 -12.79
CA SER A 79 24.74 24.64 -12.57
C SER A 79 25.38 26.00 -12.89
N SER A 80 26.71 26.04 -13.01
CA SER A 80 27.50 27.25 -13.23
C SER A 80 27.65 27.65 -14.71
N SER A 81 27.17 26.85 -15.67
CA SER A 81 27.16 27.18 -17.10
C SER A 81 25.76 27.10 -17.72
N GLU A 82 25.55 27.79 -18.85
CA GLU A 82 24.28 27.77 -19.61
C GLU A 82 23.99 26.34 -20.10
N TYR A 83 23.14 25.60 -19.39
CA TYR A 83 22.95 24.16 -19.62
C TYR A 83 21.59 23.77 -20.21
N SER A 84 21.66 22.73 -21.05
CA SER A 84 20.55 21.98 -21.63
C SER A 84 19.86 21.07 -20.61
N THR A 85 18.54 21.14 -20.53
CA THR A 85 17.63 20.44 -19.61
C THR A 85 17.52 18.91 -19.80
N GLY A 86 18.35 18.29 -20.63
CA GLY A 86 18.18 16.88 -21.08
C GLY A 86 19.26 15.87 -20.66
N MET A 87 20.19 16.21 -19.77
CA MET A 87 21.35 15.33 -19.49
C MET A 87 21.16 14.34 -18.33
N TRP A 88 20.14 14.51 -17.49
CA TRP A 88 19.90 13.68 -16.31
C TRP A 88 18.94 12.53 -16.62
N ASP A 89 19.42 11.56 -17.40
CA ASP A 89 18.65 10.40 -17.82
C ASP A 89 19.09 9.10 -17.11
N ASN A 90 18.39 8.01 -17.40
CA ASN A 90 18.72 6.68 -16.88
C ASN A 90 20.13 6.22 -17.29
N VAL A 91 20.64 6.71 -18.43
CA VAL A 91 21.99 6.40 -18.91
C VAL A 91 23.05 7.07 -18.03
N MET A 92 22.88 8.35 -17.70
CA MET A 92 23.78 9.08 -16.79
C MET A 92 23.77 8.47 -15.39
N PHE A 93 22.59 8.09 -14.89
CA PHE A 93 22.49 7.40 -13.61
C PHE A 93 23.22 6.05 -13.62
N SER A 94 22.99 5.22 -14.66
CA SER A 94 23.67 3.93 -14.82
C SER A 94 25.20 4.08 -14.90
N LYS A 95 25.69 5.05 -15.67
CA LYS A 95 27.13 5.38 -15.75
C LYS A 95 27.69 5.79 -14.40
N SER A 96 27.00 6.65 -13.66
CA SER A 96 27.42 7.09 -12.32
C SER A 96 27.51 5.93 -11.33
N VAL A 97 26.53 5.01 -11.37
CA VAL A 97 26.57 3.78 -10.57
C VAL A 97 27.76 2.91 -10.96
N PHE A 98 28.01 2.71 -12.26
CA PHE A 98 29.14 1.92 -12.73
C PHE A 98 30.47 2.52 -12.28
N THR A 99 30.66 3.84 -12.36
CA THR A 99 31.92 4.46 -11.93
C THR A 99 32.17 4.31 -10.43
N VAL A 100 31.14 4.42 -9.59
CA VAL A 100 31.29 4.34 -8.12
C VAL A 100 31.40 2.89 -7.64
N THR A 101 30.60 1.99 -8.21
CA THR A 101 30.42 0.63 -7.69
C THR A 101 31.12 -0.45 -8.50
N GLY A 102 31.50 -0.16 -9.75
CA GLY A 102 32.00 -1.14 -10.72
C GLY A 102 30.96 -2.17 -11.17
N LYS A 103 29.69 -2.02 -10.78
CA LYS A 103 28.60 -2.95 -11.12
C LYS A 103 27.80 -2.40 -12.30
N ASP A 104 27.52 -3.28 -13.24
CA ASP A 104 26.64 -2.98 -14.38
C ASP A 104 25.17 -3.14 -13.98
N LEU A 105 24.34 -2.17 -14.38
CA LEU A 105 22.91 -2.11 -14.14
C LEU A 105 22.06 -2.43 -15.36
N GLU A 106 22.65 -2.65 -16.54
CA GLU A 106 21.91 -2.82 -17.78
C GLU A 106 20.82 -3.90 -17.67
N VAL A 107 21.17 -5.09 -17.16
CA VAL A 107 20.21 -6.19 -16.95
C VAL A 107 19.09 -5.80 -15.96
N PHE A 108 19.42 -5.03 -14.92
CA PHE A 108 18.46 -4.59 -13.92
C PHE A 108 17.47 -3.57 -14.49
N ILE A 109 17.97 -2.57 -15.22
CA ILE A 109 17.15 -1.54 -15.87
C ILE A 109 16.26 -2.17 -16.94
N ASN A 110 16.82 -3.06 -17.76
CA ASN A 110 16.06 -3.79 -18.78
C ASN A 110 14.90 -4.61 -18.16
N GLN A 111 15.11 -5.19 -16.98
CA GLN A 111 14.11 -6.04 -16.34
C GLN A 111 13.02 -5.26 -15.58
N TRP A 112 13.38 -4.17 -14.89
CA TRP A 112 12.46 -3.50 -13.93
C TRP A 112 12.03 -2.09 -14.33
N VAL A 113 12.75 -1.45 -15.25
CA VAL A 113 12.50 -0.06 -15.68
C VAL A 113 11.86 -0.02 -17.06
N TYR A 114 12.47 -0.67 -18.05
CA TYR A 114 11.96 -0.71 -19.44
C TYR A 114 10.83 -1.72 -19.65
N GLN A 115 10.72 -2.70 -18.75
CA GLN A 115 9.68 -3.73 -18.78
C GLN A 115 8.67 -3.55 -17.65
N SER A 116 7.43 -3.90 -17.94
CA SER A 116 6.33 -3.97 -16.99
C SER A 116 6.14 -5.39 -16.46
N GLY A 117 5.48 -5.51 -15.30
CA GLY A 117 5.09 -6.79 -14.74
C GLY A 117 5.81 -7.13 -13.44
N CYS A 118 5.19 -8.05 -12.71
CA CYS A 118 5.71 -8.59 -11.46
C CYS A 118 5.95 -10.10 -11.59
N ALA A 119 6.81 -10.68 -10.76
CA ALA A 119 7.07 -12.11 -10.74
C ALA A 119 5.98 -12.87 -9.97
N TYR A 120 5.39 -13.91 -10.57
CA TYR A 120 4.35 -14.71 -9.93
C TYR A 120 4.88 -16.10 -9.64
N PHE A 121 4.89 -16.47 -8.37
CA PHE A 121 5.32 -17.81 -7.95
C PHE A 121 4.18 -18.53 -7.26
N THR A 122 3.89 -19.73 -7.76
CA THR A 122 3.05 -20.71 -7.10
C THR A 122 3.96 -21.82 -6.59
N GLY A 123 3.97 -22.05 -5.28
CA GLY A 123 4.90 -22.98 -4.66
C GLY A 123 4.24 -24.02 -3.77
N LYS A 124 4.81 -25.23 -3.79
CA LYS A 124 4.42 -26.36 -2.94
C LYS A 124 5.63 -26.88 -2.19
N CYS A 125 5.44 -27.23 -0.93
CA CYS A 125 6.51 -27.74 -0.08
C CYS A 125 6.11 -29.10 0.50
N LYS A 126 7.02 -30.08 0.45
CA LYS A 126 6.81 -31.40 1.04
C LYS A 126 8.06 -31.89 1.73
N PHE A 127 7.93 -32.38 2.96
CA PHE A 127 9.04 -33.01 3.67
C PHE A 127 9.15 -34.50 3.35
N ASN A 128 10.35 -34.96 2.99
CA ASN A 128 10.66 -36.36 2.73
C ASN A 128 11.48 -36.96 3.88
N LYS A 129 10.76 -37.65 4.79
CA LYS A 129 11.35 -38.28 5.99
C LYS A 129 12.47 -39.27 5.69
N LYS A 130 12.37 -40.06 4.60
CA LYS A 130 13.37 -41.10 4.29
C LYS A 130 14.72 -40.49 3.92
N ARG A 131 14.71 -39.33 3.26
CA ARG A 131 15.91 -38.61 2.81
C ARG A 131 16.32 -37.49 3.76
N ASN A 132 15.47 -37.12 4.72
CA ASN A 132 15.63 -35.92 5.54
C ASN A 132 15.77 -34.64 4.70
N VAL A 133 14.96 -34.53 3.65
CA VAL A 133 15.02 -33.45 2.65
C VAL A 133 13.66 -32.79 2.53
N VAL A 134 13.65 -31.46 2.46
CA VAL A 134 12.50 -30.66 2.06
C VAL A 134 12.51 -30.53 0.53
N GLU A 135 11.48 -31.02 -0.12
CA GLU A 135 11.25 -30.89 -1.55
C GLU A 135 10.37 -29.65 -1.79
N LEU A 136 10.98 -28.61 -2.37
CA LEU A 136 10.33 -27.34 -2.72
C LEU A 136 10.10 -27.29 -4.24
N GLU A 137 8.85 -27.22 -4.67
CA GLU A 137 8.47 -27.04 -6.07
C GLU A 137 7.99 -25.61 -6.30
N LEU A 138 8.64 -24.89 -7.21
CA LEU A 138 8.30 -23.52 -7.62
C LEU A 138 7.82 -23.50 -9.07
N LYS A 139 6.69 -22.85 -9.32
CA LYS A 139 6.13 -22.63 -10.66
C LYS A 139 5.95 -21.14 -10.92
N GLN A 140 6.33 -20.71 -12.12
CA GLN A 140 6.09 -19.38 -12.66
C GLN A 140 5.07 -19.46 -13.79
N ASP A 141 3.95 -18.75 -13.66
CA ASP A 141 2.91 -18.69 -14.68
C ASP A 141 3.10 -17.46 -15.58
N SER A 142 3.81 -17.61 -16.69
CA SER A 142 4.18 -16.49 -17.59
C SER A 142 3.07 -15.99 -18.51
N SER A 143 1.87 -16.58 -18.48
CA SER A 143 0.80 -16.30 -19.45
C SER A 143 -0.21 -15.23 -18.99
N GLY A 144 -0.07 -14.71 -17.77
CA GLY A 144 -0.99 -13.72 -17.20
C GLY A 144 -0.67 -12.29 -17.65
N LYS A 145 -1.70 -11.44 -17.74
CA LYS A 145 -1.53 -9.99 -17.88
C LYS A 145 -0.77 -9.45 -16.67
N GLY A 146 0.25 -8.61 -16.90
CA GLY A 146 1.07 -8.04 -15.82
C GLY A 146 2.06 -9.02 -15.18
N VAL A 147 2.32 -10.18 -15.79
CA VAL A 147 3.30 -11.15 -15.29
C VAL A 147 4.62 -11.02 -16.03
N LEU A 148 5.71 -10.91 -15.26
CA LEU A 148 7.09 -10.93 -15.75
C LEU A 148 7.75 -12.27 -15.40
N LYS A 149 8.39 -12.91 -16.39
CA LYS A 149 9.22 -14.09 -16.12
C LYS A 149 10.48 -13.65 -15.35
N TYR A 150 10.67 -14.19 -14.16
CA TYR A 150 11.84 -13.90 -13.35
C TYR A 150 12.94 -14.95 -13.58
N VAL A 151 14.15 -14.46 -13.84
CA VAL A 151 15.38 -15.24 -13.89
C VAL A 151 16.37 -14.57 -12.95
N GLY A 152 16.84 -15.28 -11.94
CA GLY A 152 17.71 -14.71 -10.93
C GLY A 152 17.70 -15.44 -9.59
N PRO A 153 18.44 -14.93 -8.59
CA PRO A 153 18.47 -15.53 -7.27
C PRO A 153 17.15 -15.31 -6.51
N LEU A 154 16.74 -16.30 -5.74
CA LEU A 154 15.63 -16.27 -4.78
C LEU A 154 16.11 -16.81 -3.43
N GLU A 155 15.89 -16.05 -2.36
CA GLU A 155 16.20 -16.47 -1.00
C GLU A 155 15.00 -17.18 -0.38
N VAL A 156 15.24 -18.27 0.35
CA VAL A 156 14.24 -19.06 1.06
C VAL A 156 14.77 -19.35 2.45
N THR A 157 13.99 -19.01 3.47
CA THR A 157 14.33 -19.26 4.87
C THR A 157 13.43 -20.36 5.40
N ILE A 158 14.01 -21.41 5.94
CA ILE A 158 13.29 -22.50 6.58
C ILE A 158 13.55 -22.42 8.08
N GLN A 159 12.47 -22.34 8.86
CA GLN A 159 12.56 -22.53 10.30
C GLN A 159 12.44 -24.02 10.59
N GLU A 160 13.50 -24.59 11.16
CA GLU A 160 13.55 -25.95 11.65
C GLU A 160 13.57 -25.99 13.18
N LEU A 161 13.52 -27.20 13.74
CA LEU A 161 13.62 -27.46 15.18
C LEU A 161 14.95 -27.03 15.82
N ASP A 162 16.06 -27.02 15.08
CA ASP A 162 17.39 -26.64 15.63
C ASP A 162 17.77 -25.19 15.31
N GLY A 163 16.93 -24.47 14.56
CA GLY A 163 17.14 -23.07 14.20
C GLY A 163 16.59 -22.75 12.82
N SER A 164 16.82 -21.52 12.36
CA SER A 164 16.44 -21.11 11.01
C SER A 164 17.64 -21.06 10.06
N PHE A 165 17.41 -21.49 8.83
CA PHE A 165 18.44 -21.67 7.82
C PHE A 165 18.02 -20.96 6.52
N ASN A 166 18.92 -20.14 5.99
CA ASN A 166 18.72 -19.43 4.72
C ASN A 166 19.36 -20.21 3.58
N HIS A 167 18.59 -20.36 2.50
CA HIS A 167 19.01 -21.00 1.27
C HIS A 167 18.78 -20.06 0.09
N THR A 168 19.77 -19.92 -0.78
CA THR A 168 19.64 -19.11 -2.00
C THR A 168 19.61 -20.03 -3.21
N PHE A 169 18.53 -19.95 -3.99
CA PHE A 169 18.35 -20.70 -5.23
C PHE A 169 18.48 -19.77 -6.44
N LYS A 170 18.95 -20.30 -7.57
CA LYS A 170 18.88 -19.60 -8.85
C LYS A 170 17.69 -20.15 -9.63
N ILE A 171 16.80 -19.27 -10.05
CA ILE A 171 15.63 -19.61 -10.85
C ILE A 171 15.97 -19.33 -12.31
N GLU A 172 15.92 -20.38 -13.13
CA GLU A 172 16.23 -20.33 -14.56
C GLU A 172 15.02 -20.76 -15.41
N GLU A 173 14.26 -21.74 -14.92
CA GLU A 173 13.12 -22.32 -15.61
C GLU A 173 11.76 -21.91 -15.01
N ASN A 174 10.69 -22.13 -15.77
CA ASN A 174 9.32 -21.85 -15.31
C ASN A 174 8.85 -22.83 -14.22
N LYS A 175 9.41 -24.05 -14.17
CA LYS A 175 9.11 -25.03 -13.12
C LYS A 175 10.44 -25.54 -12.57
N THR A 176 10.74 -25.23 -11.33
CA THR A 176 11.98 -25.63 -10.67
C THR A 176 11.68 -26.42 -9.42
N LYS A 177 12.43 -27.49 -9.19
CA LYS A 177 12.36 -28.31 -7.99
C LYS A 177 13.68 -28.23 -7.25
N PHE A 178 13.62 -27.83 -5.99
CA PHE A 178 14.77 -27.71 -5.11
C PHE A 178 14.67 -28.77 -4.01
N GLU A 179 15.79 -29.45 -3.76
CA GLU A 179 15.94 -30.37 -2.65
C GLU A 179 16.83 -29.72 -1.59
N ILE A 180 16.27 -29.54 -0.39
CA ILE A 180 16.94 -28.84 0.71
C ILE A 180 17.20 -29.85 1.81
N THR A 181 18.46 -30.09 2.14
CA THR A 181 18.84 -30.99 3.24
C THR A 181 18.45 -30.35 4.55
N CYS A 182 17.60 -31.03 5.32
CA CYS A 182 17.23 -30.57 6.65
C CYS A 182 18.35 -30.89 7.64
N HIS A 183 18.74 -29.91 8.45
CA HIS A 183 19.82 -30.08 9.44
C HIS A 183 19.29 -30.78 10.70
N SER A 184 18.04 -30.49 11.03
CA SER A 184 17.35 -30.99 12.20
C SER A 184 16.86 -32.43 12.00
N LYS A 185 16.75 -33.15 13.12
CA LYS A 185 16.09 -34.47 13.16
C LYS A 185 14.72 -34.33 13.82
N SER A 186 13.71 -35.00 13.28
CA SER A 186 12.40 -35.05 13.92
C SER A 186 12.48 -35.72 15.30
N ARG A 187 11.81 -35.12 16.29
CA ARG A 187 11.81 -35.59 17.69
C ARG A 187 10.39 -35.55 18.24
N ARG A 188 10.00 -36.63 18.93
CA ARG A 188 8.68 -36.76 19.60
C ARG A 188 8.68 -36.11 20.99
N GLN A 189 9.19 -34.89 21.11
CA GLN A 189 9.09 -34.13 22.35
C GLN A 189 7.89 -33.20 22.26
N LYS A 190 7.10 -33.09 23.32
CA LYS A 190 5.92 -32.21 23.34
C LYS A 190 6.30 -30.73 23.37
N LYS A 191 7.45 -30.38 23.95
CA LYS A 191 7.95 -29.00 24.00
C LYS A 191 9.44 -28.96 23.73
N LYS A 192 9.89 -27.92 23.04
CA LYS A 192 11.31 -27.68 22.77
C LYS A 192 11.59 -26.18 22.72
N LYS A 193 12.73 -25.76 23.26
CA LYS A 193 13.27 -24.41 23.04
C LYS A 193 13.97 -24.37 21.68
N ILE A 194 13.55 -23.44 20.85
CA ILE A 194 13.99 -23.33 19.45
C ILE A 194 14.55 -21.92 19.26
N PRO A 195 15.79 -21.76 18.77
CA PRO A 195 16.34 -20.45 18.45
C PRO A 195 15.69 -19.90 17.16
N LEU A 196 15.21 -18.66 17.23
CA LEU A 196 14.74 -17.91 16.07
C LEU A 196 15.89 -17.19 15.37
N MET A 197 15.65 -16.65 14.17
CA MET A 197 16.61 -15.81 13.44
C MET A 197 17.12 -14.61 14.25
N THR A 198 16.31 -14.13 15.20
CA THR A 198 16.65 -13.03 16.10
C THR A 198 17.63 -13.43 17.21
N GLY A 199 17.93 -14.73 17.36
CA GLY A 199 18.69 -15.28 18.48
C GLY A 199 17.87 -15.51 19.75
N GLU A 200 16.56 -15.18 19.74
CA GLU A 200 15.66 -15.46 20.86
C GLU A 200 15.31 -16.95 20.89
N GLU A 201 15.52 -17.61 22.03
CA GLU A 201 15.08 -18.99 22.24
C GLU A 201 13.64 -19.01 22.74
N VAL A 202 12.73 -19.53 21.92
CA VAL A 202 11.31 -19.63 22.27
C VAL A 202 10.93 -21.08 22.52
N GLU A 203 10.26 -21.33 23.65
CA GLU A 203 9.69 -22.64 23.95
C GLU A 203 8.40 -22.83 23.15
N MET A 204 8.42 -23.75 22.20
CA MET A 204 7.27 -24.09 21.38
C MET A 204 6.63 -25.39 21.85
N ASP A 205 5.29 -25.42 21.84
CA ASP A 205 4.55 -26.67 21.85
C ASP A 205 4.69 -27.33 20.48
N MET A 206 4.97 -28.63 20.44
CA MET A 206 5.15 -29.41 19.22
C MET A 206 3.97 -30.35 18.97
N ALA A 207 2.97 -30.36 19.84
CA ALA A 207 1.86 -31.31 19.76
C ALA A 207 1.02 -31.19 18.49
N SER A 208 0.91 -29.98 17.92
CA SER A 208 0.15 -29.73 16.69
C SER A 208 0.97 -29.87 15.41
N LEU A 209 2.29 -30.04 15.49
CA LEU A 209 3.15 -30.22 14.32
C LEU A 209 3.26 -31.70 13.95
N ASP A 210 3.54 -31.98 12.68
CA ASP A 210 3.78 -33.36 12.23
C ASP A 210 4.99 -33.93 12.97
N PRO A 211 4.83 -34.99 13.80
CA PRO A 211 5.91 -35.55 14.60
C PRO A 211 7.05 -36.13 13.75
N ASP A 212 6.80 -36.36 12.46
CA ASP A 212 7.78 -36.88 11.53
C ASP A 212 8.54 -35.79 10.77
N SER A 213 8.09 -34.54 10.81
CA SER A 213 8.70 -33.39 10.15
C SER A 213 9.40 -32.46 11.15
N PRO A 214 10.70 -32.16 10.98
CA PRO A 214 11.40 -31.16 11.79
C PRO A 214 11.21 -29.71 11.31
N MET A 215 10.45 -29.51 10.23
CA MET A 215 10.17 -28.21 9.63
C MET A 215 8.96 -27.55 10.32
N ILE A 216 9.09 -26.28 10.71
CA ILE A 216 8.04 -25.53 11.40
C ILE A 216 7.32 -24.57 10.45
N TRP A 217 8.06 -23.75 9.71
CA TRP A 217 7.51 -22.89 8.65
C TRP A 217 8.58 -22.57 7.59
N LEU A 218 8.13 -22.02 6.46
CA LEU A 218 9.00 -21.61 5.35
C LEU A 218 8.59 -20.23 4.87
N ARG A 219 9.60 -19.40 4.64
CA ARG A 219 9.48 -18.05 4.11
C ARG A 219 10.25 -17.95 2.81
N ILE A 220 9.69 -17.19 1.86
CA ILE A 220 10.34 -16.91 0.58
C ILE A 220 10.56 -15.42 0.48
N ASP A 221 11.76 -15.06 0.03
CA ASP A 221 12.19 -13.69 -0.15
C ASP A 221 11.82 -12.82 1.06
N PRO A 222 12.37 -13.15 2.25
CA PRO A 222 12.07 -12.43 3.49
C PRO A 222 12.46 -10.95 3.41
N ASN A 223 13.49 -10.63 2.62
CA ASN A 223 14.00 -9.28 2.42
C ASN A 223 13.23 -8.48 1.35
N MET A 224 12.23 -9.08 0.70
CA MET A 224 11.43 -8.46 -0.36
C MET A 224 12.31 -7.87 -1.48
N LEU A 225 13.24 -8.67 -2.00
CA LEU A 225 14.24 -8.29 -3.00
C LEU A 225 13.68 -8.18 -4.42
N ILE A 226 12.49 -8.71 -4.65
CA ILE A 226 11.86 -8.79 -5.97
C ILE A 226 10.42 -8.26 -5.93
N LEU A 227 9.96 -7.68 -7.05
CA LEU A 227 8.53 -7.39 -7.22
C LEU A 227 7.82 -8.71 -7.49
N ARG A 228 7.10 -9.23 -6.49
CA ARG A 228 6.50 -10.55 -6.55
C ARG A 228 5.06 -10.61 -6.04
N LYS A 229 4.34 -11.61 -6.51
CA LYS A 229 3.15 -12.17 -5.85
C LYS A 229 3.40 -13.65 -5.58
N LEU A 230 3.16 -14.07 -4.35
CA LEU A 230 3.36 -15.46 -3.93
C LEU A 230 2.03 -16.13 -3.65
N ASN A 231 1.89 -17.38 -4.10
CA ASN A 231 0.80 -18.26 -3.73
C ASN A 231 1.38 -19.57 -3.18
N TRP A 232 1.08 -19.87 -1.92
CA TRP A 232 1.72 -20.94 -1.16
C TRP A 232 0.72 -21.95 -0.62
N GLU A 233 0.94 -23.22 -0.95
CA GLU A 233 0.22 -24.33 -0.33
C GLU A 233 1.00 -24.81 0.91
N LEU A 234 0.83 -24.11 2.03
CA LEU A 234 1.33 -24.51 3.36
C LEU A 234 0.17 -24.94 4.27
N THR A 235 0.48 -25.65 5.35
CA THR A 235 -0.54 -26.07 6.33
C THR A 235 -0.93 -24.93 7.28
N ASP A 236 -2.12 -25.01 7.87
CA ASP A 236 -2.64 -24.02 8.83
C ASP A 236 -1.71 -23.85 10.05
N THR A 237 -1.18 -24.96 10.56
CA THR A 237 -0.25 -24.94 11.70
C THR A 237 1.02 -24.16 11.38
N MET A 238 1.57 -24.28 10.17
CA MET A 238 2.75 -23.51 9.76
C MET A 238 2.48 -22.00 9.80
N TRP A 239 1.31 -21.58 9.30
CA TRP A 239 0.90 -20.17 9.33
C TRP A 239 0.62 -19.65 10.74
N GLN A 240 -0.01 -20.47 11.61
CA GLN A 240 -0.23 -20.11 13.01
C GLN A 240 1.09 -19.91 13.77
N TYR A 241 2.08 -20.77 13.54
CA TYR A 241 3.39 -20.67 14.20
C TYR A 241 4.20 -19.49 13.66
N GLN A 242 4.18 -19.27 12.35
CA GLN A 242 4.76 -18.07 11.75
C GLN A 242 4.15 -16.81 12.36
N LEU A 243 2.83 -16.74 12.50
CA LEU A 243 2.17 -15.58 13.11
C LEU A 243 2.58 -15.36 14.57
N LYS A 244 2.69 -16.43 15.36
CA LYS A 244 2.96 -16.37 16.81
C LYS A 244 4.40 -16.00 17.16
N TYR A 245 5.36 -16.53 16.39
CA TYR A 245 6.76 -16.50 16.79
C TYR A 245 7.64 -15.63 15.89
N GLU A 246 7.23 -15.39 14.63
CA GLU A 246 7.98 -14.50 13.75
C GLU A 246 7.85 -13.06 14.23
N ARG A 247 8.96 -12.31 14.20
CA ARG A 247 8.98 -10.88 14.57
C ARG A 247 8.86 -9.94 13.38
N ASP A 248 8.99 -10.46 12.16
CA ASP A 248 8.82 -9.70 10.94
C ASP A 248 7.34 -9.42 10.68
N VAL A 249 6.99 -8.13 10.66
CA VAL A 249 5.64 -7.64 10.41
C VAL A 249 5.11 -8.10 9.05
N VAL A 250 5.94 -8.13 8.00
CA VAL A 250 5.51 -8.55 6.67
C VAL A 250 5.11 -10.01 6.69
N ALA A 251 5.89 -10.85 7.36
CA ALA A 251 5.60 -12.28 7.48
C ALA A 251 4.36 -12.56 8.33
N GLN A 252 4.13 -11.78 9.40
CA GLN A 252 2.90 -11.84 10.19
C GLN A 252 1.69 -11.44 9.35
N CYS A 253 1.80 -10.37 8.55
CA CYS A 253 0.75 -9.95 7.63
C CYS A 253 0.48 -11.00 6.55
N GLU A 254 1.50 -11.60 5.93
CA GLU A 254 1.34 -12.69 4.96
C GLU A 254 0.62 -13.90 5.60
N ALA A 255 1.00 -14.29 6.82
CA ALA A 255 0.34 -15.37 7.55
C ALA A 255 -1.13 -15.06 7.87
N LEU A 256 -1.45 -13.83 8.27
CA LEU A 256 -2.84 -13.40 8.50
C LEU A 256 -3.70 -13.48 7.23
N HIS A 257 -3.16 -13.02 6.09
CA HIS A 257 -3.87 -13.12 4.81
C HIS A 257 -4.12 -14.57 4.39
N ALA A 258 -3.13 -15.45 4.57
CA ALA A 258 -3.26 -16.88 4.24
C ALA A 258 -4.27 -17.60 5.15
N LEU A 259 -4.27 -17.30 6.46
CA LEU A 259 -5.24 -17.85 7.42
C LEU A 259 -6.68 -17.35 7.15
N GLU A 260 -6.82 -16.21 6.49
CA GLU A 260 -8.12 -15.64 6.14
C GLU A 260 -8.68 -16.17 4.82
N SER A 261 -7.82 -16.39 3.82
CA SER A 261 -8.25 -16.72 2.46
C SER A 261 -8.82 -18.12 2.33
N GLU A 262 -8.26 -19.08 3.06
CA GLU A 262 -8.62 -20.50 2.96
C GLU A 262 -9.69 -20.87 4.00
N LYS A 263 -10.84 -21.34 3.52
CA LYS A 263 -11.96 -21.73 4.41
C LYS A 263 -11.61 -22.89 5.34
N ASP A 264 -10.71 -23.77 4.91
CA ASP A 264 -10.31 -24.95 5.68
C ASP A 264 -9.46 -24.60 6.91
N PHE A 265 -8.92 -23.38 7.00
CA PHE A 265 -8.09 -22.92 8.12
C PHE A 265 -8.90 -22.31 9.28
N ALA A 266 -10.22 -22.29 9.17
CA ALA A 266 -11.14 -21.81 10.20
C ALA A 266 -11.28 -22.82 11.36
N THR A 267 -10.22 -22.94 12.17
CA THR A 267 -10.16 -23.87 13.31
C THR A 267 -10.17 -23.14 14.65
N SER A 268 -10.53 -23.87 15.72
CA SER A 268 -10.48 -23.33 17.09
C SER A 268 -9.06 -22.95 17.51
N ALA A 269 -8.04 -23.63 16.97
CA ALA A 269 -6.63 -23.31 17.17
C ALA A 269 -6.28 -21.95 16.53
N THR A 270 -6.63 -21.73 15.25
CA THR A 270 -6.46 -20.44 14.57
C THR A 270 -7.09 -19.30 15.37
N ARG A 271 -8.33 -19.51 15.83
CA ARG A 271 -9.06 -18.54 16.66
C ARG A 271 -8.31 -18.20 17.97
N SER A 272 -7.76 -19.20 18.66
CA SER A 272 -6.98 -18.99 19.89
C SER A 272 -5.70 -18.22 19.63
N THR A 273 -4.95 -18.61 18.60
CA THR A 273 -3.71 -17.91 18.19
C THR A 273 -3.98 -16.46 17.85
N LEU A 274 -5.06 -16.16 17.12
CA LEU A 274 -5.44 -14.78 16.80
C LEU A 274 -5.78 -13.97 18.05
N MET A 275 -6.43 -14.55 19.07
CA MET A 275 -6.68 -13.85 20.33
C MET A 275 -5.41 -13.54 21.10
N GLU A 276 -4.46 -14.46 21.13
CA GLU A 276 -3.15 -14.25 21.76
C GLU A 276 -2.43 -13.06 21.10
N ILE A 277 -2.45 -12.98 19.77
CA ILE A 277 -1.83 -11.86 19.03
C ILE A 277 -2.53 -10.52 19.31
N VAL A 278 -3.86 -10.51 19.42
CA VAL A 278 -4.61 -9.29 19.74
C VAL A 278 -4.30 -8.81 21.18
N ASP A 279 -4.07 -9.73 22.11
CA ASP A 279 -3.75 -9.41 23.52
C ASP A 279 -2.26 -9.05 23.73
N ASP A 280 -1.33 -9.52 22.88
CA ASP A 280 0.11 -9.31 23.06
C ASP A 280 0.53 -7.86 22.84
N ASP A 281 1.04 -7.22 23.89
CA ASP A 281 1.52 -5.83 23.87
C ASP A 281 2.84 -5.59 23.13
N HIS A 282 3.54 -6.64 22.69
CA HIS A 282 4.77 -6.53 21.91
C HIS A 282 4.54 -6.58 20.39
N CYS A 283 3.38 -7.09 19.95
CA CYS A 283 3.03 -7.13 18.53
C CYS A 283 2.78 -5.73 17.96
N PHE A 284 3.14 -5.52 16.69
CA PHE A 284 2.88 -4.26 16.01
C PHE A 284 1.37 -3.98 15.92
N TYR A 285 0.95 -2.74 16.19
CA TYR A 285 -0.48 -2.40 16.35
C TYR A 285 -1.31 -2.72 15.09
N LYS A 286 -0.77 -2.55 13.87
CA LYS A 286 -1.49 -2.91 12.63
C LYS A 286 -1.69 -4.41 12.49
N VAL A 287 -0.70 -5.22 12.87
CA VAL A 287 -0.85 -6.69 12.90
C VAL A 287 -1.96 -7.09 13.86
N ARG A 288 -2.07 -6.43 15.01
CA ARG A 288 -3.19 -6.69 15.95
C ARG A 288 -4.53 -6.29 15.35
N ILE A 289 -4.63 -5.14 14.68
CA ILE A 289 -5.86 -4.72 14.01
C ILE A 289 -6.25 -5.73 12.92
N MET A 290 -5.31 -6.10 12.06
CA MET A 290 -5.54 -7.12 11.05
C MET A 290 -5.99 -8.45 11.68
N ALA A 291 -5.32 -8.87 12.77
CA ALA A 291 -5.72 -10.06 13.52
C ALA A 291 -7.15 -9.95 14.10
N THR A 292 -7.59 -8.77 14.55
CA THR A 292 -9.00 -8.57 14.97
C THR A 292 -9.98 -8.77 13.80
N HIS A 293 -9.65 -8.28 12.60
CA HIS A 293 -10.49 -8.47 11.41
C HIS A 293 -10.49 -9.93 10.95
N SER A 294 -9.33 -10.58 10.91
CA SER A 294 -9.23 -12.01 10.57
C SER A 294 -9.95 -12.88 11.59
N LEU A 295 -9.89 -12.52 12.89
CA LEU A 295 -10.61 -13.23 13.96
C LEU A 295 -12.12 -13.23 13.73
N VAL A 296 -12.69 -12.11 13.28
CA VAL A 296 -14.12 -12.00 12.94
C VAL A 296 -14.46 -12.90 11.75
N LYS A 297 -13.64 -12.87 10.70
CA LYS A 297 -13.86 -13.68 9.50
C LYS A 297 -13.82 -15.18 9.83
N VAL A 298 -12.82 -15.62 10.59
CA VAL A 298 -12.70 -17.00 11.09
C VAL A 298 -13.89 -17.35 11.98
N ALA A 299 -14.28 -16.49 12.93
CA ALA A 299 -15.41 -16.74 13.82
C ALA A 299 -16.74 -16.89 13.04
N ASN A 300 -16.95 -16.08 12.01
CA ASN A 300 -18.12 -16.14 11.13
C ASN A 300 -18.11 -17.44 10.30
N GLN A 301 -16.95 -17.86 9.78
CA GLN A 301 -16.80 -19.13 9.06
C GLN A 301 -17.04 -20.35 9.97
N MET A 302 -16.59 -20.29 11.23
CA MET A 302 -16.82 -21.33 12.24
C MET A 302 -18.26 -21.39 12.76
N MET A 303 -19.11 -20.39 12.44
CA MET A 303 -20.46 -20.23 13.01
C MET A 303 -20.46 -20.26 14.55
N TRP A 304 -19.48 -19.59 15.17
CA TRP A 304 -19.31 -19.60 16.62
C TRP A 304 -20.51 -18.98 17.35
N SER A 305 -21.08 -19.73 18.31
CA SER A 305 -22.26 -19.32 19.09
C SER A 305 -21.95 -18.92 20.54
N GLY A 306 -20.69 -18.98 20.97
CA GLY A 306 -20.29 -18.59 22.33
C GLY A 306 -20.16 -17.07 22.50
N PRO A 307 -19.94 -16.58 23.74
CA PRO A 307 -19.76 -15.16 24.03
C PRO A 307 -18.67 -14.55 23.14
N PRO A 308 -18.84 -13.31 22.63
CA PRO A 308 -17.87 -12.70 21.73
C PRO A 308 -16.52 -12.59 22.44
N PRO A 309 -15.49 -13.35 22.04
CA PRO A 309 -14.24 -13.39 22.81
C PRO A 309 -13.52 -12.04 22.81
N MET A 310 -13.74 -11.24 21.77
CA MET A 310 -13.25 -9.85 21.67
C MET A 310 -13.84 -8.94 22.75
N LEU A 311 -15.07 -9.20 23.21
CA LEU A 311 -15.69 -8.44 24.30
C LEU A 311 -14.87 -8.62 25.59
N HIS A 312 -14.45 -9.86 25.87
CA HIS A 312 -13.60 -10.14 27.02
C HIS A 312 -12.25 -9.43 26.91
N VAL A 313 -11.62 -9.44 25.73
CA VAL A 313 -10.35 -8.72 25.50
C VAL A 313 -10.54 -7.22 25.71
N PHE A 314 -11.62 -6.62 25.19
CA PHE A 314 -11.91 -5.21 25.37
C PHE A 314 -12.14 -4.87 26.85
N GLN A 315 -12.98 -5.63 27.55
CA GLN A 315 -13.26 -5.42 28.97
C GLN A 315 -12.01 -5.59 29.84
N LYS A 316 -11.15 -6.58 29.54
CA LYS A 316 -9.89 -6.81 30.23
C LYS A 316 -8.91 -5.63 30.07
N LYS A 317 -8.75 -5.10 28.84
CA LYS A 317 -7.79 -4.02 28.57
C LYS A 317 -8.32 -2.62 28.87
N PHE A 318 -9.61 -2.35 28.64
CA PHE A 318 -10.20 -1.00 28.66
C PHE A 318 -11.35 -0.82 29.67
N GLY A 319 -11.81 -1.90 30.30
CA GLY A 319 -12.83 -1.84 31.34
C GLY A 319 -12.36 -1.11 32.60
N SER A 320 -13.32 -0.57 33.35
CA SER A 320 -13.09 -0.03 34.67
C SER A 320 -12.76 -1.16 35.65
N ASN A 321 -11.85 -0.90 36.60
CA ASN A 321 -11.45 -1.89 37.61
C ASN A 321 -12.61 -2.29 38.53
N SER A 322 -13.59 -1.38 38.70
CA SER A 322 -14.74 -1.59 39.59
C SER A 322 -15.89 -2.32 38.89
N CYS A 323 -16.06 -2.11 37.58
CA CYS A 323 -17.09 -2.75 36.77
C CYS A 323 -16.55 -2.97 35.36
N SER A 324 -16.37 -4.22 34.96
CA SER A 324 -15.85 -4.59 33.63
C SER A 324 -16.74 -4.11 32.48
N ASN A 325 -18.04 -3.92 32.74
CA ASN A 325 -19.02 -3.48 31.75
C ASN A 325 -18.98 -1.97 31.46
N ILE A 326 -18.31 -1.18 32.31
CA ILE A 326 -18.19 0.27 32.11
C ILE A 326 -16.76 0.57 31.65
N VAL A 327 -16.62 1.38 30.60
CA VAL A 327 -15.31 1.79 30.09
C VAL A 327 -14.61 2.68 31.12
N ARG A 328 -13.31 2.48 31.29
CA ARG A 328 -12.48 3.42 32.05
C ARG A 328 -12.44 4.77 31.34
N GLN A 329 -12.23 5.86 32.09
CA GLN A 329 -11.93 7.18 31.52
C GLN A 329 -10.88 7.07 30.40
N LEU A 330 -11.18 7.70 29.27
CA LEU A 330 -10.39 7.57 28.05
C LEU A 330 -8.99 8.17 28.23
N LYS A 331 -7.97 7.45 27.78
CA LYS A 331 -6.56 7.85 27.87
C LYS A 331 -5.83 7.54 26.56
N PHE A 332 -5.70 8.53 25.67
CA PHE A 332 -5.05 8.33 24.35
C PHE A 332 -3.54 8.56 24.36
N LYS A 333 -2.88 8.43 25.52
CA LYS A 333 -1.41 8.59 25.61
C LYS A 333 -0.64 7.47 24.91
N ASN A 334 -1.17 6.25 24.95
CA ASN A 334 -0.55 5.11 24.25
C ASN A 334 -1.27 4.91 22.91
N PHE A 335 -0.58 5.21 21.81
CA PHE A 335 -1.13 5.06 20.46
C PHE A 335 -1.45 3.61 20.10
N GLN A 336 -0.64 2.63 20.54
CA GLN A 336 -0.90 1.23 20.23
C GLN A 336 -2.24 0.78 20.83
N SER A 337 -2.46 1.11 22.11
CA SER A 337 -3.72 0.82 22.79
C SER A 337 -4.89 1.61 22.20
N TYR A 338 -4.69 2.86 21.80
CA TYR A 338 -5.71 3.69 21.17
C TYR A 338 -6.20 3.12 19.83
N TYR A 339 -5.28 2.75 18.94
CA TYR A 339 -5.64 2.16 17.65
C TYR A 339 -6.38 0.83 17.82
N LEU A 340 -5.97 0.00 18.80
CA LEU A 340 -6.69 -1.22 19.14
C LEU A 340 -8.08 -0.94 19.75
N GLN A 341 -8.18 0.07 20.63
CA GLN A 341 -9.45 0.48 21.25
C GLN A 341 -10.47 0.96 20.22
N ARG A 342 -10.02 1.54 19.10
CA ARG A 342 -10.86 1.93 17.95
C ARG A 342 -11.28 0.74 17.09
N ALA A 343 -10.34 -0.16 16.80
CA ALA A 343 -10.59 -1.28 15.89
C ALA A 343 -11.51 -2.35 16.51
N LEU A 344 -11.39 -2.62 17.81
CA LEU A 344 -12.15 -3.67 18.48
C LEU A 344 -13.68 -3.51 18.34
N PRO A 345 -14.30 -2.34 18.63
CA PRO A 345 -15.75 -2.15 18.40
C PRO A 345 -16.18 -2.38 16.96
N VAL A 346 -15.40 -1.88 15.98
CA VAL A 346 -15.70 -2.04 14.55
C VAL A 346 -15.61 -3.51 14.13
N ALA A 347 -14.60 -4.24 14.61
CA ALA A 347 -14.45 -5.66 14.37
C ALA A 347 -15.60 -6.47 15.02
N MET A 348 -15.92 -6.20 16.29
CA MET A 348 -17.02 -6.84 17.02
C MET A 348 -18.36 -6.68 16.29
N ALA A 349 -18.64 -5.48 15.77
CA ALA A 349 -19.85 -5.21 15.01
C ALA A 349 -19.99 -6.03 13.73
N ASN A 350 -18.90 -6.60 13.19
CA ASN A 350 -18.89 -7.45 12.00
C ASN A 350 -19.03 -8.95 12.30
N THR A 351 -19.13 -9.33 13.59
CA THR A 351 -19.45 -10.71 13.97
C THR A 351 -20.91 -11.03 13.62
N ARG A 352 -21.13 -12.24 13.15
CA ARG A 352 -22.44 -12.72 12.69
C ARG A 352 -22.72 -14.08 13.31
N THR A 353 -23.92 -14.24 13.86
CA THR A 353 -24.43 -15.51 14.34
C THR A 353 -24.81 -16.39 13.14
N THR A 354 -25.18 -17.66 13.37
CA THR A 354 -25.73 -18.59 12.35
C THR A 354 -26.87 -17.99 11.53
N THR A 355 -27.65 -17.07 12.11
CA THR A 355 -28.74 -16.35 11.46
C THR A 355 -28.30 -15.17 10.60
N THR A 356 -26.98 -14.94 10.42
CA THR A 356 -26.38 -13.79 9.71
C THR A 356 -26.70 -12.42 10.33
N ILE A 357 -27.16 -12.40 11.58
CA ILE A 357 -27.47 -11.20 12.35
C ILE A 357 -26.33 -10.95 13.34
N CYS A 358 -26.07 -9.68 13.66
CA CYS A 358 -25.13 -9.30 14.70
C CYS A 358 -25.72 -9.64 16.09
N PRO A 359 -24.96 -10.27 17.01
CA PRO A 359 -25.41 -10.50 18.38
C PRO A 359 -25.89 -9.21 19.06
N THR A 360 -27.07 -9.24 19.68
CA THR A 360 -27.69 -8.05 20.30
C THR A 360 -26.86 -7.52 21.46
N GLU A 361 -26.10 -8.39 22.14
CA GLU A 361 -25.18 -8.00 23.21
C GLU A 361 -24.11 -7.01 22.70
N ILE A 362 -23.66 -7.16 21.46
CA ILE A 362 -22.66 -6.29 20.84
C ILE A 362 -23.28 -4.94 20.50
N THR A 363 -24.49 -4.92 19.96
CA THR A 363 -25.22 -3.68 19.65
C THR A 363 -25.45 -2.86 20.93
N HIS A 364 -25.93 -3.49 21.99
CA HIS A 364 -26.10 -2.83 23.30
C HIS A 364 -24.77 -2.34 23.87
N PHE A 365 -23.72 -3.16 23.77
CA PHE A 365 -22.40 -2.77 24.22
C PHE A 365 -21.89 -1.51 23.49
N ILE A 366 -22.06 -1.42 22.16
CA ILE A 366 -21.66 -0.23 21.38
C ILE A 366 -22.48 1.00 21.80
N LEU A 367 -23.79 0.86 22.04
CA LEU A 367 -24.64 1.94 22.54
C LEU A 367 -24.21 2.39 23.96
N ASP A 368 -23.78 1.47 24.80
CA ASP A 368 -23.22 1.78 26.12
C ASP A 368 -21.88 2.53 26.00
N LEU A 369 -21.05 2.23 24.98
CA LEU A 369 -19.84 3.00 24.70
C LEU A 369 -20.16 4.46 24.40
N PHE A 370 -21.22 4.76 23.64
CA PHE A 370 -21.63 6.15 23.38
C PHE A 370 -22.05 6.89 24.67
N ARG A 371 -22.73 6.20 25.59
CA ARG A 371 -23.28 6.80 26.81
C ARG A 371 -22.25 7.00 27.91
N TYR A 372 -21.33 6.04 28.07
CA TYR A 372 -20.43 5.99 29.23
C TYR A 372 -18.99 6.41 28.90
N SER A 373 -18.68 6.77 27.66
CA SER A 373 -17.36 7.28 27.28
C SER A 373 -17.13 8.69 27.85
N ASP A 374 -16.28 8.79 28.87
CA ASP A 374 -15.85 10.07 29.44
C ASP A 374 -14.49 10.49 28.89
N ASN A 375 -14.49 11.58 28.10
CA ASN A 375 -13.29 12.20 27.53
C ASN A 375 -12.83 13.47 28.28
N SER A 376 -13.50 13.86 29.37
CA SER A 376 -13.29 15.17 30.04
C SER A 376 -11.86 15.43 30.54
N ARG A 377 -11.12 14.37 30.91
CA ARG A 377 -9.74 14.45 31.43
C ARG A 377 -8.67 14.13 30.40
N ASN A 378 -9.08 13.77 29.18
CA ASN A 378 -8.14 13.43 28.13
C ASN A 378 -7.59 14.71 27.49
N LYS A 379 -6.30 14.70 27.15
CA LYS A 379 -5.66 15.85 26.48
C LYS A 379 -5.91 15.88 24.98
N TYR A 380 -6.37 14.75 24.43
CA TYR A 380 -6.54 14.53 23.01
C TYR A 380 -8.03 14.53 22.65
N SER A 381 -8.34 14.99 21.44
CA SER A 381 -9.69 14.89 20.87
C SER A 381 -10.08 13.42 20.65
N ASP A 382 -11.34 13.10 20.90
CA ASP A 382 -11.97 11.80 20.70
C ASP A 382 -12.74 11.68 19.38
N CYS A 383 -12.65 12.68 18.49
CA CYS A 383 -13.42 12.70 17.24
C CYS A 383 -13.27 11.41 16.42
N TYR A 384 -12.05 10.89 16.28
CA TYR A 384 -11.79 9.63 15.56
C TYR A 384 -12.25 8.38 16.31
N TYR A 385 -12.31 8.42 17.64
CA TYR A 385 -12.86 7.32 18.45
C TYR A 385 -14.38 7.28 18.29
N VAL A 386 -15.06 8.42 18.45
CA VAL A 386 -16.51 8.55 18.23
C VAL A 386 -16.88 8.17 16.79
N ALA A 387 -16.11 8.61 15.80
CA ALA A 387 -16.33 8.25 14.40
C ALA A 387 -16.23 6.72 14.17
N SER A 388 -15.29 6.03 14.82
CA SER A 388 -15.19 4.57 14.79
C SER A 388 -16.34 3.88 15.54
N LEU A 389 -16.90 4.48 16.60
CA LEU A 389 -18.12 3.97 17.23
C LEU A 389 -19.34 4.09 16.32
N VAL A 390 -19.47 5.18 15.56
CA VAL A 390 -20.54 5.35 14.55
C VAL A 390 -20.41 4.29 13.46
N GLU A 391 -19.19 4.04 12.98
CA GLU A 391 -18.90 2.96 12.04
C GLU A 391 -19.26 1.58 12.61
N ALA A 392 -18.88 1.32 13.87
CA ALA A 392 -19.25 0.09 14.56
C ALA A 392 -20.78 -0.07 14.65
N ALA A 393 -21.50 0.97 15.09
CA ALA A 393 -22.96 0.95 15.12
C ALA A 393 -23.56 0.69 13.73
N THR A 394 -22.99 1.30 12.69
CA THR A 394 -23.40 1.09 11.30
C THR A 394 -23.30 -0.39 10.90
N ASN A 395 -22.20 -1.05 11.26
CA ASN A 395 -21.94 -2.45 10.91
C ASN A 395 -22.86 -3.44 11.64
N THR A 396 -23.51 -3.05 12.73
CA THR A 396 -24.49 -3.90 13.45
C THR A 396 -25.85 -3.98 12.74
N ILE A 397 -26.15 -3.04 11.84
CA ILE A 397 -27.47 -2.91 11.21
C ILE A 397 -27.75 -4.11 10.28
N SER A 398 -28.83 -4.83 10.58
CA SER A 398 -29.34 -5.92 9.75
C SER A 398 -30.24 -5.39 8.62
N ILE A 399 -30.46 -6.20 7.59
CA ILE A 399 -31.40 -5.88 6.51
C ILE A 399 -32.82 -5.88 7.07
N SER A 400 -33.56 -4.78 6.87
CA SER A 400 -34.98 -4.72 7.23
C SER A 400 -35.83 -5.41 6.17
N THR A 401 -36.80 -6.22 6.61
CA THR A 401 -37.82 -6.84 5.75
C THR A 401 -38.99 -5.89 5.45
N SER A 402 -39.08 -4.74 6.13
CA SER A 402 -40.18 -3.79 5.98
C SER A 402 -39.74 -2.35 6.25
N ILE A 403 -40.06 -1.46 5.30
CA ILE A 403 -39.70 -0.02 5.35
C ILE A 403 -40.48 0.73 6.46
N ASN A 404 -41.63 0.19 6.90
CA ASN A 404 -42.59 0.93 7.72
C ASN A 404 -42.41 0.77 9.24
N SER A 405 -41.57 -0.16 9.70
CA SER A 405 -41.30 -0.33 11.13
C SER A 405 -39.81 -0.44 11.38
N LEU A 406 -39.19 0.66 11.84
CA LEU A 406 -37.80 0.63 12.29
C LEU A 406 -37.69 -0.29 13.52
N SER A 407 -36.66 -1.13 13.54
CA SER A 407 -36.32 -1.91 14.73
C SER A 407 -35.97 -0.98 15.89
N ASN A 408 -36.14 -1.44 17.13
CA ASN A 408 -35.84 -0.61 18.31
C ASN A 408 -34.36 -0.23 18.36
N GLU A 409 -33.47 -1.14 17.95
CA GLU A 409 -32.02 -0.89 17.87
C GLU A 409 -31.70 0.17 16.81
N SER A 410 -32.34 0.06 15.63
CA SER A 410 -32.13 1.00 14.53
C SER A 410 -32.62 2.41 14.88
N LYS A 411 -33.69 2.52 15.67
CA LYS A 411 -34.15 3.80 16.23
C LYS A 411 -33.12 4.41 17.17
N LEU A 412 -32.58 3.63 18.11
CA LEU A 412 -31.56 4.10 19.04
C LEU A 412 -30.28 4.56 18.32
N ILE A 413 -29.86 3.83 17.28
CA ILE A 413 -28.72 4.24 16.44
C ILE A 413 -29.04 5.55 15.71
N LEU A 414 -30.23 5.68 15.13
CA LEU A 414 -30.63 6.89 14.42
C LEU A 414 -30.75 8.11 15.35
N GLU A 415 -31.26 7.93 16.56
CA GLU A 415 -31.30 8.97 17.60
C GLU A 415 -29.88 9.45 17.94
N GLU A 416 -28.94 8.53 18.12
CA GLU A 416 -27.55 8.87 18.45
C GLU A 416 -26.83 9.55 17.28
N VAL A 417 -27.01 9.06 16.05
CA VAL A 417 -26.46 9.70 14.83
C VAL A 417 -27.03 11.10 14.65
N THR A 418 -28.33 11.29 14.89
CA THR A 418 -28.98 12.61 14.81
C THR A 418 -28.46 13.54 15.90
N ARG A 419 -28.27 13.04 17.12
CA ARG A 419 -27.67 13.78 18.23
C ARG A 419 -26.26 14.25 17.88
N LEU A 420 -25.43 13.38 17.29
CA LEU A 420 -24.06 13.70 16.86
C LEU A 420 -24.02 14.71 15.72
N LEU A 421 -24.88 14.57 14.71
CA LEU A 421 -24.99 15.56 13.62
C LEU A 421 -25.43 16.95 14.12
N ASN A 422 -26.36 16.99 15.09
CA ASN A 422 -26.76 18.25 15.70
C ASN A 422 -25.66 18.86 16.57
N LEU A 423 -24.90 18.02 17.28
CA LEU A 423 -23.74 18.46 18.06
C LEU A 423 -22.66 19.05 17.16
N GLU A 424 -22.33 18.40 16.04
CA GLU A 424 -21.33 18.86 15.07
C GLU A 424 -21.68 20.23 14.45
N LYS A 425 -22.97 20.55 14.30
CA LYS A 425 -23.40 21.87 13.83
C LYS A 425 -23.12 22.98 14.84
N VAL A 426 -23.08 22.65 16.13
CA VAL A 426 -22.82 23.61 17.22
C VAL A 426 -21.33 23.65 17.56
N LEU A 427 -20.70 22.47 17.62
CA LEU A 427 -19.30 22.26 17.98
C LEU A 427 -18.66 21.32 16.93
N PRO A 428 -18.15 21.88 15.82
CA PRO A 428 -17.50 21.09 14.78
C PRO A 428 -16.25 20.39 15.30
N SER A 429 -16.16 19.07 15.11
CA SER A 429 -14.92 18.33 15.33
C SER A 429 -13.87 18.65 14.26
N TYR A 430 -12.62 18.25 14.51
CA TYR A 430 -11.55 18.36 13.52
C TYR A 430 -12.02 17.76 12.18
N ARG A 431 -12.06 18.62 11.14
CA ARG A 431 -12.47 18.26 9.78
C ARG A 431 -13.86 17.63 9.63
N ASN A 432 -14.74 17.80 10.63
CA ASN A 432 -16.07 17.19 10.66
C ASN A 432 -16.05 15.67 10.44
N VAL A 433 -15.05 14.97 10.99
CA VAL A 433 -14.88 13.52 10.83
C VAL A 433 -16.10 12.76 11.33
N ILE A 434 -16.73 13.23 12.41
CA ILE A 434 -17.96 12.63 12.94
C ILE A 434 -19.11 12.80 11.95
N THR A 435 -19.26 13.98 11.34
CA THR A 435 -20.26 14.22 10.29
C THR A 435 -20.09 13.25 9.12
N ILE A 436 -18.85 13.03 8.65
CA ILE A 436 -18.55 12.08 7.56
C ILE A 436 -19.01 10.66 7.92
N SER A 437 -18.66 10.17 9.11
CA SER A 437 -19.10 8.85 9.58
C SER A 437 -20.63 8.77 9.73
N CYS A 438 -21.28 9.84 10.20
CA CYS A 438 -22.74 9.89 10.31
C CYS A 438 -23.43 9.82 8.95
N LEU A 439 -22.92 10.53 7.93
CA LEU A 439 -23.47 10.45 6.56
C LEU A 439 -23.35 9.05 5.98
N LYS A 440 -22.20 8.38 6.20
CA LYS A 440 -22.01 6.97 5.81
C LYS A 440 -23.00 6.05 6.53
N CYS A 441 -23.22 6.24 7.84
CA CYS A 441 -24.22 5.50 8.61
C CYS A 441 -25.64 5.67 8.04
N VAL A 442 -26.04 6.90 7.71
CA VAL A 442 -27.36 7.18 7.11
C VAL A 442 -27.50 6.48 5.77
N ARG A 443 -26.44 6.48 4.93
CA ARG A 443 -26.46 5.75 3.66
C ARG A 443 -26.63 4.24 3.88
N THR A 444 -25.93 3.65 4.83
CA THR A 444 -26.08 2.22 5.13
C THR A 444 -27.50 1.90 5.62
N LEU A 445 -28.11 2.76 6.45
CA LEU A 445 -29.51 2.60 6.86
C LEU A 445 -30.48 2.62 5.66
N GLN A 446 -30.23 3.48 4.66
CA GLN A 446 -31.00 3.48 3.41
C GLN A 446 -30.81 2.18 2.62
N GLN A 447 -29.57 1.71 2.45
CA GLN A 447 -29.25 0.48 1.71
C GLN A 447 -29.83 -0.78 2.37
N LYS A 448 -29.96 -0.77 3.71
CA LYS A 448 -30.56 -1.86 4.49
C LYS A 448 -32.08 -1.75 4.60
N GLY A 449 -32.72 -0.78 3.94
CA GLY A 449 -34.18 -0.65 3.86
C GLY A 449 -34.85 -0.06 5.11
N HIS A 450 -34.09 0.56 6.02
CA HIS A 450 -34.64 1.24 7.22
C HIS A 450 -35.08 2.68 6.93
N LEU A 451 -34.49 3.31 5.91
CA LEU A 451 -34.79 4.67 5.48
C LEU A 451 -35.08 4.71 3.98
N PRO A 452 -35.88 5.66 3.49
CA PRO A 452 -36.12 5.82 2.06
C PRO A 452 -34.82 6.23 1.34
N SER A 453 -34.61 5.65 0.14
CA SER A 453 -33.45 5.91 -0.70
C SER A 453 -33.56 7.29 -1.36
N THR A 454 -33.24 8.34 -0.62
CA THR A 454 -33.34 9.74 -1.07
C THR A 454 -31.98 10.42 -1.02
N SER A 455 -31.60 11.08 -2.11
CA SER A 455 -30.30 11.76 -2.26
C SER A 455 -30.28 13.23 -1.79
N THR A 456 -31.43 13.80 -1.41
CA THR A 456 -31.59 15.22 -1.06
C THR A 456 -30.70 15.66 0.10
N LEU A 457 -30.59 14.83 1.14
CA LEU A 457 -29.71 15.09 2.30
C LEU A 457 -28.25 15.20 1.85
N PHE A 458 -27.77 14.24 1.06
CA PHE A 458 -26.37 14.25 0.61
C PHE A 458 -26.09 15.41 -0.36
N LYS A 459 -27.08 15.78 -1.19
CA LYS A 459 -26.97 16.97 -2.06
C LYS A 459 -26.76 18.25 -1.25
N SER A 460 -27.40 18.42 -0.09
CA SER A 460 -27.16 19.61 0.75
C SER A 460 -25.76 19.62 1.36
N TYR A 461 -25.22 18.48 1.77
CA TYR A 461 -23.84 18.36 2.25
C TYR A 461 -22.77 18.45 1.15
N ALA A 462 -23.15 18.26 -0.13
CA ALA A 462 -22.27 18.40 -1.29
C ALA A 462 -22.15 19.86 -1.80
N GLN A 463 -22.99 20.78 -1.32
CA GLN A 463 -23.00 22.18 -1.76
C GLN A 463 -21.70 22.93 -1.44
N PHE A 464 -21.40 23.94 -2.26
CA PHE A 464 -20.29 24.86 -2.01
C PHE A 464 -20.49 25.59 -0.67
N GLY A 465 -19.40 25.79 0.06
CA GLY A 465 -19.40 26.38 1.41
C GLY A 465 -19.32 25.35 2.55
N MET A 466 -19.61 24.07 2.28
CA MET A 466 -19.33 22.99 3.22
C MET A 466 -17.84 22.60 3.20
N PHE A 467 -17.35 22.05 4.31
CA PHE A 467 -15.96 21.60 4.40
C PHE A 467 -15.66 20.53 3.33
N ILE A 468 -14.49 20.63 2.69
CA ILE A 468 -14.16 19.84 1.49
C ILE A 468 -14.34 18.34 1.74
N ASP A 469 -13.81 17.79 2.83
CA ASP A 469 -13.90 16.35 3.09
C ASP A 469 -15.34 15.86 3.31
N VAL A 470 -16.24 16.72 3.83
CA VAL A 470 -17.68 16.43 3.95
C VAL A 470 -18.33 16.40 2.57
N ARG A 471 -17.95 17.33 1.69
CA ARG A 471 -18.44 17.37 0.31
C ARG A 471 -18.00 16.12 -0.45
N LEU A 472 -16.73 15.73 -0.35
CA LEU A 472 -16.19 14.53 -1.00
C LEU A 472 -16.93 13.28 -0.52
N ALA A 473 -17.12 13.11 0.79
CA ALA A 473 -17.87 11.99 1.35
C ALA A 473 -19.35 11.97 0.89
N ALA A 474 -20.00 13.13 0.80
CA ALA A 474 -21.36 13.21 0.29
C ALA A 474 -21.45 12.86 -1.20
N LEU A 475 -20.45 13.25 -1.99
CA LEU A 475 -20.37 12.92 -3.42
C LEU A 475 -20.07 11.44 -3.65
N ASP A 476 -19.26 10.79 -2.82
CA ASP A 476 -19.07 9.34 -2.82
C ASP A 476 -20.38 8.59 -2.54
N ILE A 477 -21.18 9.12 -1.61
CA ILE A 477 -22.49 8.55 -1.31
C ILE A 477 -23.43 8.72 -2.51
N ILE A 478 -23.45 9.91 -3.14
CA ILE A 478 -24.28 10.21 -4.32
C ILE A 478 -23.88 9.33 -5.51
N SER A 479 -22.58 9.16 -5.77
CA SER A 479 -22.09 8.26 -6.82
C SER A 479 -22.53 6.82 -6.52
N GLY A 480 -22.50 6.39 -5.26
CA GLY A 480 -23.02 5.08 -4.84
C GLY A 480 -24.52 4.84 -5.10
N PHE A 481 -25.33 5.85 -5.46
CA PHE A 481 -26.70 5.62 -5.96
C PHE A 481 -26.73 5.20 -7.44
N LEU A 482 -25.65 5.43 -8.19
CA LEU A 482 -25.55 5.03 -9.61
C LEU A 482 -25.54 3.51 -9.80
N THR A 483 -25.27 2.72 -8.76
CA THR A 483 -25.37 1.26 -8.80
C THR A 483 -26.78 0.72 -8.54
N GLU A 484 -27.72 1.58 -8.07
CA GLU A 484 -29.05 1.19 -7.62
C GLU A 484 -30.15 1.73 -8.57
N GLY A 485 -30.67 0.83 -9.41
CA GLY A 485 -31.44 1.05 -10.66
C GLY A 485 -32.35 2.27 -10.79
N GLU A 486 -33.24 2.55 -9.85
CA GLU A 486 -34.36 3.48 -10.11
C GLU A 486 -34.00 4.98 -10.08
N THR A 487 -32.84 5.35 -9.52
CA THR A 487 -32.48 6.77 -9.31
C THR A 487 -31.21 7.22 -10.04
N GLN A 488 -30.75 6.45 -11.02
CA GLN A 488 -29.40 6.60 -11.56
C GLN A 488 -29.21 7.82 -12.48
N LYS A 489 -30.17 8.12 -13.37
CA LYS A 489 -30.07 9.24 -14.35
C LYS A 489 -29.97 10.64 -13.70
N PRO A 490 -30.89 11.05 -12.82
CA PRO A 490 -30.82 12.39 -12.21
C PRO A 490 -29.60 12.57 -11.28
N GLN A 491 -29.00 11.48 -10.84
CA GLN A 491 -27.77 11.49 -10.04
C GLN A 491 -26.57 11.72 -10.94
N LEU A 492 -26.51 11.03 -12.08
CA LEU A 492 -25.43 11.19 -13.05
C LEU A 492 -25.41 12.59 -13.64
N ASP A 493 -26.58 13.11 -14.05
CA ASP A 493 -26.70 14.47 -14.58
C ASP A 493 -26.23 15.50 -13.54
N TYR A 494 -26.62 15.33 -12.27
CA TYR A 494 -26.16 16.20 -11.17
C TYR A 494 -24.64 16.16 -10.98
N LEU A 495 -24.02 14.98 -11.07
CA LEU A 495 -22.56 14.83 -10.92
C LEU A 495 -21.82 15.44 -12.10
N LEU A 496 -22.28 15.23 -13.33
CA LEU A 496 -21.67 15.84 -14.53
C LEU A 496 -21.83 17.36 -14.54
N ASP A 497 -22.97 17.88 -14.09
CA ASP A 497 -23.20 19.32 -13.90
C ASP A 497 -22.23 19.92 -12.87
N LEU A 498 -21.95 19.20 -11.78
CA LEU A 498 -20.95 19.63 -10.80
C LEU A 498 -19.53 19.60 -11.36
N VAL A 499 -19.19 18.60 -12.18
CA VAL A 499 -17.89 18.56 -12.89
C VAL A 499 -17.73 19.76 -13.83
N GLU A 500 -18.81 20.31 -14.38
CA GLU A 500 -18.75 21.51 -15.21
C GLU A 500 -18.69 22.81 -14.38
N LYS A 501 -19.51 22.92 -13.34
CA LYS A 501 -19.81 24.19 -12.65
C LYS A 501 -19.06 24.42 -11.34
N ASP A 502 -18.54 23.38 -10.69
CA ASP A 502 -17.93 23.54 -9.36
C ASP A 502 -16.61 24.33 -9.43
N PRO A 503 -16.41 25.35 -8.57
CA PRO A 503 -15.20 26.16 -8.61
C PRO A 503 -13.96 25.45 -8.04
N VAL A 504 -14.10 24.33 -7.32
CA VAL A 504 -12.99 23.64 -6.64
C VAL A 504 -12.47 22.47 -7.51
N PRO A 505 -11.25 22.55 -8.07
CA PRO A 505 -10.71 21.50 -8.93
C PRO A 505 -10.62 20.14 -8.25
N ARG A 506 -10.26 20.10 -6.96
CA ARG A 506 -10.19 18.86 -6.16
C ARG A 506 -11.53 18.12 -6.11
N VAL A 507 -12.65 18.85 -6.07
CA VAL A 507 -14.00 18.24 -6.05
C VAL A 507 -14.34 17.68 -7.42
N ARG A 508 -14.04 18.42 -8.51
CA ARG A 508 -14.24 17.95 -9.89
C ARG A 508 -13.45 16.67 -10.17
N HIS A 509 -12.17 16.67 -9.77
CA HIS A 509 -11.27 15.51 -9.85
C HIS A 509 -11.84 14.29 -9.12
N HIS A 510 -12.29 14.48 -7.88
CA HIS A 510 -12.86 13.40 -7.07
C HIS A 510 -14.14 12.82 -7.69
N ILE A 511 -15.02 13.65 -8.24
CA ILE A 511 -16.23 13.19 -8.93
C ILE A 511 -15.86 12.36 -10.16
N LEU A 512 -14.89 12.80 -10.96
CA LEU A 512 -14.44 12.05 -12.14
C LEU A 512 -13.88 10.68 -11.75
N LEU A 513 -13.02 10.60 -10.73
CA LEU A 513 -12.53 9.33 -10.20
C LEU A 513 -13.66 8.43 -9.70
N ALA A 514 -14.65 8.97 -8.98
CA ALA A 514 -15.82 8.22 -8.54
C ALA A 514 -16.64 7.68 -9.73
N LEU A 515 -16.79 8.45 -10.81
CA LEU A 515 -17.46 7.99 -12.03
C LEU A 515 -16.64 6.92 -12.78
N ILE A 516 -15.32 7.05 -12.85
CA ILE A 516 -14.42 6.06 -13.45
C ILE A 516 -14.51 4.73 -12.71
N THR A 517 -14.49 4.74 -11.38
CA THR A 517 -14.63 3.50 -10.58
C THR A 517 -16.00 2.83 -10.78
N GLN A 518 -17.04 3.61 -11.08
CA GLN A 518 -18.42 3.14 -11.29
C GLN A 518 -18.80 2.99 -12.78
N HIS A 519 -17.83 2.98 -13.70
CA HIS A 519 -18.06 2.91 -15.15
C HIS A 519 -18.96 1.74 -15.57
N SER A 520 -18.92 0.60 -14.89
CA SER A 520 -19.75 -0.56 -15.19
C SER A 520 -21.25 -0.28 -14.97
N ALA A 521 -21.59 0.41 -13.89
CA ALA A 521 -22.96 0.83 -13.60
C ALA A 521 -23.43 1.87 -14.63
N ILE A 522 -22.58 2.84 -14.96
CA ILE A 522 -22.87 3.86 -15.98
C ILE A 522 -23.05 3.21 -17.37
N SER A 523 -22.23 2.22 -17.73
CA SER A 523 -22.41 1.49 -18.99
C SER A 523 -23.76 0.77 -19.07
N SER A 524 -24.29 0.28 -17.94
CA SER A 524 -25.63 -0.34 -17.91
C SER A 524 -26.78 0.66 -18.06
N LEU A 525 -26.54 1.93 -17.67
CA LEU A 525 -27.48 3.04 -17.75
C LEU A 525 -27.62 3.65 -19.15
N ILE A 526 -26.56 3.51 -19.95
CA ILE A 526 -26.43 4.10 -21.27
C ILE A 526 -27.35 3.35 -22.25
N THR A 527 -28.62 3.77 -22.31
CA THR A 527 -29.57 3.42 -23.38
C THR A 527 -29.22 4.20 -24.65
N THR A 528 -29.62 3.72 -25.83
CA THR A 528 -29.32 4.34 -27.14
C THR A 528 -29.62 5.84 -27.20
N GLN A 529 -30.68 6.32 -26.54
CA GLN A 529 -31.06 7.73 -26.47
C GLN A 529 -30.18 8.59 -25.55
N TYR A 530 -29.59 8.00 -24.52
CA TYR A 530 -28.78 8.69 -23.50
C TYR A 530 -27.28 8.70 -23.86
N ILE A 531 -26.84 7.76 -24.72
CA ILE A 531 -25.48 7.72 -25.31
C ILE A 531 -25.08 9.09 -25.87
N LEU A 532 -25.94 9.68 -26.71
CA LEU A 532 -25.60 10.91 -27.42
C LEU A 532 -25.50 12.12 -26.50
N SER A 533 -26.33 12.17 -25.44
CA SER A 533 -26.28 13.26 -24.45
C SER A 533 -24.98 13.20 -23.66
N ILE A 534 -24.65 12.02 -23.11
CA ILE A 534 -23.43 11.82 -22.32
C ILE A 534 -22.19 12.00 -23.20
N SER A 535 -22.15 11.42 -24.40
CA SER A 535 -20.97 11.51 -25.27
C SER A 535 -20.69 12.96 -25.65
N ASN A 536 -21.72 13.74 -25.99
CA ASN A 536 -21.56 15.17 -26.29
C ASN A 536 -21.14 15.97 -25.06
N GLN A 537 -21.67 15.66 -23.87
CA GLN A 537 -21.29 16.34 -22.64
C GLN A 537 -19.82 16.03 -22.27
N LEU A 538 -19.40 14.77 -22.32
CA LEU A 538 -18.00 14.38 -22.11
C LEU A 538 -17.08 15.02 -23.16
N TRP A 539 -17.49 15.04 -24.43
CA TRP A 539 -16.74 15.69 -25.50
C TRP A 539 -16.58 17.20 -25.27
N LYS A 540 -17.62 17.87 -24.78
CA LYS A 540 -17.54 19.28 -24.37
C LYS A 540 -16.62 19.46 -23.17
N LEU A 541 -16.70 18.57 -22.18
CA LEU A 541 -15.82 18.63 -21.00
C LEU A 541 -14.35 18.50 -21.39
N MET A 542 -14.01 17.58 -22.30
CA MET A 542 -12.66 17.39 -22.82
C MET A 542 -12.12 18.64 -23.51
N ASN A 543 -12.92 19.29 -24.36
CA ASN A 543 -12.43 20.34 -25.25
C ASN A 543 -12.60 21.77 -24.71
N LEU A 544 -13.61 22.02 -23.86
CA LEU A 544 -14.00 23.38 -23.44
C LEU A 544 -13.72 23.66 -21.97
N PHE A 545 -13.99 22.70 -21.08
CA PHE A 545 -14.08 22.97 -19.64
C PHE A 545 -12.91 22.42 -18.81
N CYS A 546 -12.14 21.48 -19.37
CA CYS A 546 -10.98 20.89 -18.69
C CYS A 546 -9.64 21.38 -19.26
N GLY A 547 -9.62 22.19 -20.32
CA GLY A 547 -8.39 22.58 -21.02
C GLY A 547 -7.33 23.32 -20.18
N GLN A 548 -7.70 23.88 -19.02
CA GLN A 548 -6.78 24.55 -18.09
C GLN A 548 -6.09 23.58 -17.13
N ASP A 549 -6.67 22.41 -16.88
CA ASP A 549 -6.15 21.40 -15.96
C ASP A 549 -5.98 20.07 -16.70
N THR A 550 -4.74 19.75 -17.02
CA THR A 550 -4.39 18.53 -17.77
C THR A 550 -4.84 17.27 -17.04
N LYS A 551 -4.90 17.31 -15.69
CA LYS A 551 -5.33 16.19 -14.87
C LYS A 551 -6.81 15.90 -15.08
N LEU A 552 -7.66 16.94 -15.04
CA LEU A 552 -9.09 16.81 -15.34
C LEU A 552 -9.31 16.31 -16.77
N CYS A 553 -8.56 16.83 -17.75
CA CYS A 553 -8.62 16.33 -19.12
C CYS A 553 -8.32 14.83 -19.21
N SER A 554 -7.22 14.39 -18.58
CA SER A 554 -6.80 12.98 -18.60
C SER A 554 -7.86 12.04 -18.01
N GLU A 555 -8.58 12.49 -16.99
CA GLU A 555 -9.64 11.72 -16.34
C GLU A 555 -10.93 11.68 -17.14
N VAL A 556 -11.31 12.77 -17.80
CA VAL A 556 -12.45 12.74 -18.71
C VAL A 556 -12.16 11.82 -19.90
N VAL A 557 -10.92 11.82 -20.40
CA VAL A 557 -10.45 10.87 -21.43
C VAL A 557 -10.52 9.43 -20.92
N GLU A 558 -10.05 9.17 -19.70
CA GLU A 558 -10.12 7.84 -19.07
C GLU A 558 -11.57 7.38 -18.89
N LEU A 559 -12.45 8.24 -18.39
CA LEU A 559 -13.88 7.95 -18.27
C LEU A 559 -14.49 7.63 -19.63
N TYR A 560 -14.20 8.44 -20.65
CA TYR A 560 -14.66 8.20 -22.01
C TYR A 560 -14.17 6.84 -22.54
N TYR A 561 -12.89 6.52 -22.34
CA TYR A 561 -12.30 5.25 -22.74
C TYR A 561 -12.94 4.06 -21.99
N LYS A 562 -13.20 4.17 -20.69
CA LYS A 562 -13.86 3.11 -19.91
C LYS A 562 -15.31 2.88 -20.33
N LEU A 563 -16.02 3.92 -20.78
CA LEU A 563 -17.42 3.83 -21.20
C LEU A 563 -17.58 3.34 -22.65
N PHE A 564 -16.76 3.81 -23.59
CA PHE A 564 -16.95 3.56 -25.03
C PHE A 564 -15.82 2.72 -25.66
N GLY A 565 -14.67 2.60 -24.98
CA GLY A 565 -13.50 1.88 -25.49
C GLY A 565 -12.93 2.51 -26.76
N ASN A 566 -12.32 1.67 -27.60
CA ASN A 566 -11.75 2.07 -28.89
C ASN A 566 -12.78 2.15 -30.03
N LYS A 567 -14.07 1.97 -29.73
CA LYS A 567 -15.15 1.95 -30.72
C LYS A 567 -15.93 3.26 -30.66
N ASN A 568 -16.41 3.71 -31.82
CA ASN A 568 -17.34 4.84 -31.84
C ASN A 568 -18.60 4.47 -31.03
N PRO A 569 -19.11 5.39 -30.20
CA PRO A 569 -20.43 5.23 -29.59
C PRO A 569 -21.43 4.89 -30.71
N GLN A 570 -22.18 3.79 -30.58
CA GLN A 570 -23.01 3.22 -31.66
C GLN A 570 -24.04 4.19 -32.28
N SER A 571 -24.25 5.36 -31.68
CA SER A 571 -25.09 6.46 -32.19
C SER A 571 -24.39 7.39 -33.20
N LEU A 572 -23.08 7.30 -33.40
CA LEU A 572 -22.31 8.15 -34.33
C LEU A 572 -21.96 7.45 -35.66
N VAL A 573 -22.50 6.25 -35.90
CA VAL A 573 -22.46 5.66 -37.24
C VAL A 573 -23.48 6.46 -38.07
N PRO A 574 -23.06 7.24 -39.07
CA PRO A 574 -24.03 7.78 -40.02
C PRO A 574 -24.72 6.57 -40.66
N GLU A 575 -26.05 6.55 -40.73
CA GLU A 575 -26.74 5.60 -41.59
C GLU A 575 -26.05 5.63 -42.97
N GLU A 576 -25.54 4.49 -43.43
CA GLU A 576 -24.87 4.41 -44.72
C GLU A 576 -25.78 5.03 -45.79
N PRO A 577 -25.36 6.05 -46.55
CA PRO A 577 -26.10 6.41 -47.74
C PRO A 577 -26.06 5.19 -48.66
N GLU A 578 -27.24 4.75 -49.10
CA GLU A 578 -27.44 3.55 -49.93
C GLU A 578 -26.36 3.41 -51.01
N ARG A 579 -25.76 2.22 -51.11
CA ARG A 579 -24.73 1.87 -52.09
C ARG A 579 -25.11 2.29 -53.50
N GLY A 580 -24.51 3.38 -53.97
CA GLY A 580 -24.61 3.88 -55.34
C GLY A 580 -23.23 4.04 -55.99
N ARG A 581 -22.72 2.93 -56.58
CA ARG A 581 -21.59 2.79 -57.54
C ARG A 581 -20.18 3.28 -57.13
N PRO A 582 -19.12 2.55 -57.53
CA PRO A 582 -17.74 2.93 -57.23
C PRO A 582 -17.31 4.11 -58.12
N VAL A 583 -16.90 5.21 -57.50
CA VAL A 583 -16.11 6.25 -58.16
C VAL A 583 -14.65 5.98 -57.86
N ALA A 584 -13.84 6.03 -58.92
CA ALA A 584 -12.45 5.59 -58.97
C ALA A 584 -11.53 6.22 -57.91
N ASP A 585 -10.51 5.45 -57.55
CA ASP A 585 -9.42 5.80 -56.64
C ASP A 585 -8.85 7.20 -56.91
N VAL A 586 -8.86 8.03 -55.87
CA VAL A 586 -8.00 9.22 -55.78
C VAL A 586 -6.96 8.91 -54.70
N PRO A 587 -5.65 8.93 -55.01
CA PRO A 587 -4.62 8.57 -54.04
C PRO A 587 -4.59 9.59 -52.91
N TYR A 588 -4.70 9.10 -51.67
CA TYR A 588 -4.34 9.88 -50.49
C TYR A 588 -2.83 10.19 -50.56
N THR A 589 -2.52 11.48 -50.72
CA THR A 589 -1.16 11.99 -50.51
C THR A 589 -0.79 11.77 -49.04
N SER A 590 0.09 10.80 -48.80
CA SER A 590 0.85 10.71 -47.56
C SER A 590 1.66 11.99 -47.42
N TYR A 591 1.36 12.81 -46.41
CA TYR A 591 2.37 13.72 -45.87
C TYR A 591 3.43 12.84 -45.22
N THR A 592 4.51 12.59 -45.94
CA THR A 592 5.79 12.22 -45.36
C THR A 592 6.17 13.38 -44.45
N ALA A 593 6.04 13.20 -43.14
CA ALA A 593 6.83 13.98 -42.21
C ALA A 593 8.29 13.65 -42.57
N ASP A 594 9.07 14.68 -42.89
CA ASP A 594 10.51 14.54 -43.07
C ASP A 594 11.07 13.73 -41.89
N ASP A 595 11.64 12.58 -42.23
CA ASP A 595 12.54 11.82 -41.37
C ASP A 595 13.77 12.70 -41.13
N GLY A 596 13.69 13.56 -40.13
CA GLY A 596 14.88 14.09 -39.49
C GLY A 596 15.61 12.92 -38.84
N GLU A 597 16.62 12.38 -39.55
CA GLU A 597 17.62 11.49 -38.98
C GLU A 597 18.11 12.07 -37.65
N TYR A 598 17.70 11.47 -36.54
CA TYR A 598 18.39 11.66 -35.27
C TYR A 598 19.77 11.00 -35.43
N ASN A 599 20.74 11.83 -35.77
CA ASN A 599 22.14 11.48 -35.80
C ASN A 599 22.53 10.97 -34.40
N VAL A 600 22.93 9.69 -34.33
CA VAL A 600 23.27 8.97 -33.09
C VAL A 600 24.59 9.47 -32.48
N ASP A 601 25.32 10.33 -33.19
CA ASP A 601 26.51 10.99 -32.69
C ASP A 601 26.15 12.37 -32.13
N ASN A 602 25.87 12.43 -30.83
CA ASN A 602 25.80 13.71 -30.10
C ASN A 602 27.19 14.04 -29.53
N PRO A 603 28.01 14.88 -30.22
CA PRO A 603 29.37 15.22 -29.78
C PRO A 603 29.42 15.92 -28.41
N ALA A 604 28.29 16.45 -27.92
CA ALA A 604 28.21 16.99 -26.55
C ALA A 604 28.25 15.89 -25.48
N MET A 605 27.78 14.68 -25.78
CA MET A 605 27.83 13.54 -24.86
C MET A 605 29.24 12.95 -24.77
N GLU A 606 29.95 12.84 -25.90
CA GLU A 606 31.38 12.47 -25.93
C GLU A 606 32.26 13.51 -25.23
N ALA A 607 32.05 14.80 -25.49
CA ALA A 607 32.78 15.88 -24.79
C ALA A 607 32.54 15.87 -23.28
N THR A 608 31.34 15.48 -22.83
CA THR A 608 31.04 15.31 -21.40
C THR A 608 31.70 14.07 -20.82
N ILE A 609 31.80 12.97 -21.57
CA ILE A 609 32.50 11.75 -21.16
C ILE A 609 34.01 11.99 -21.04
N ASP A 610 34.60 12.71 -21.99
CA ASP A 610 36.02 13.11 -21.94
C ASP A 610 36.29 14.10 -20.80
N TYR A 611 35.36 15.02 -20.53
CA TYR A 611 35.45 15.88 -19.36
C TYR A 611 35.32 15.09 -18.05
N MET A 612 34.39 14.13 -17.94
CA MET A 612 34.23 13.27 -16.76
C MET A 612 35.47 12.41 -16.50
N ASN A 613 36.09 11.85 -17.54
CA ASN A 613 37.35 11.11 -17.43
C ASN A 613 38.53 12.03 -17.04
N SER A 614 38.46 13.33 -17.33
CA SER A 614 39.47 14.31 -16.92
C SER A 614 39.35 14.75 -15.45
N VAL A 615 38.15 14.65 -14.87
CA VAL A 615 37.85 15.04 -13.47
C VAL A 615 38.22 13.95 -12.46
N ASP A 616 38.46 12.71 -12.89
CA ASP A 616 39.00 11.63 -12.03
C ASP A 616 40.39 11.95 -11.43
N ASN A 617 41.05 13.05 -11.84
CA ASN A 617 42.31 13.53 -11.28
C ASN A 617 42.16 14.60 -10.16
N VAL A 618 40.94 14.93 -9.73
CA VAL A 618 40.71 15.94 -8.67
C VAL A 618 39.79 15.38 -7.57
N VAL A 619 40.26 14.34 -6.90
CA VAL A 619 39.80 14.02 -5.53
C VAL A 619 40.99 14.24 -4.60
N PRO A 620 40.90 15.13 -3.60
CA PRO A 620 41.93 15.21 -2.58
C PRO A 620 41.98 13.90 -1.79
N ASP A 621 43.15 13.29 -1.80
CA ASP A 621 43.51 12.11 -1.01
C ASP A 621 43.31 12.40 0.49
N LEU A 622 42.18 11.97 1.07
CA LEU A 622 42.03 11.87 2.51
C LEU A 622 42.76 10.60 2.96
N GLY A 623 44.00 10.84 3.38
CA GLY A 623 45.05 9.88 3.68
C GLY A 623 44.64 8.51 4.23
N GLU A 624 45.05 7.48 3.50
CA GLU A 624 45.39 6.18 4.08
C GLU A 624 46.82 5.77 3.67
N SER A 625 47.70 5.76 4.66
CA SER A 625 49.08 5.30 4.56
C SER A 625 49.15 3.82 4.15
N LYS A 626 49.38 3.51 2.87
CA LYS A 626 49.71 2.14 2.43
C LYS A 626 51.20 1.98 2.14
N SER A 627 51.88 1.27 3.04
CA SER A 627 53.24 0.76 2.88
C SER A 627 53.35 -0.15 1.65
N LYS A 628 54.29 0.19 0.75
CA LYS A 628 54.63 -0.55 -0.48
C LYS A 628 55.17 -1.96 -0.17
N LEU A 629 54.56 -3.00 -0.75
CA LEU A 629 55.18 -4.32 -0.88
C LEU A 629 55.53 -4.58 -2.36
N LYS A 630 56.80 -4.41 -2.74
CA LYS A 630 57.36 -4.94 -4.00
C LYS A 630 58.07 -6.26 -3.71
N LYS A 631 57.63 -7.33 -4.38
CA LYS A 631 58.35 -8.62 -4.48
C LYS A 631 59.71 -8.40 -5.19
N LYS A 632 60.82 -8.74 -4.52
CA LYS A 632 62.08 -9.16 -5.17
C LYS A 632 62.70 -10.35 -4.41
N LYS A 633 63.00 -11.40 -5.17
CA LYS A 633 63.66 -12.65 -4.75
C LYS A 633 65.08 -12.40 -4.22
N LYS A 634 65.46 -13.01 -3.08
CA LYS A 634 66.59 -13.97 -2.90
C LYS A 634 66.99 -14.17 -1.42
N LYS A 635 67.03 -15.46 -1.04
CA LYS A 635 67.96 -16.19 -0.16
C LYS A 635 68.44 -15.61 1.19
N ASN A 636 68.27 -16.49 2.19
CA ASN A 636 69.19 -16.90 3.28
C ASN A 636 69.05 -16.31 4.71
N LYS A 637 68.85 -17.29 5.62
CA LYS A 637 69.51 -17.53 6.92
C LYS A 637 69.07 -16.75 8.18
N HIS A 638 68.48 -17.57 9.08
CA HIS A 638 68.78 -17.74 10.50
C HIS A 638 68.48 -16.65 11.55
N LYS A 639 67.73 -17.15 12.56
CA LYS A 639 67.97 -17.16 14.01
C LYS A 639 67.38 -16.03 14.87
N HIS A 640 66.60 -16.53 15.85
CA HIS A 640 66.50 -16.11 17.26
C HIS A 640 65.82 -14.75 17.55
N LYS A 641 65.17 -14.52 18.70
CA LYS A 641 64.59 -15.28 19.82
C LYS A 641 64.12 -14.17 20.78
N HIS A 642 63.16 -14.50 21.66
CA HIS A 642 62.84 -13.77 22.92
C HIS A 642 62.11 -12.43 22.78
N LYS A 643 61.25 -12.03 23.73
CA LYS A 643 60.44 -12.64 24.81
C LYS A 643 59.70 -11.44 25.44
N SER A 644 58.71 -11.75 26.29
CA SER A 644 58.19 -10.95 27.42
C SER A 644 57.41 -9.67 27.12
N GLU A 645 56.44 -9.27 27.93
CA GLU A 645 55.48 -9.91 28.86
C GLU A 645 54.69 -8.72 29.44
N LYS A 646 53.40 -8.93 29.73
CA LYS A 646 52.65 -8.43 30.90
C LYS A 646 52.54 -6.92 31.21
N LYS A 647 51.28 -6.44 31.24
CA LYS A 647 50.44 -6.13 32.45
C LYS A 647 49.33 -5.16 32.00
N GLU A 648 48.04 -5.52 31.97
CA GLU A 648 47.06 -5.58 33.09
C GLU A 648 47.01 -4.31 33.97
N ARG A 649 45.92 -3.52 33.83
CA ARG A 649 44.81 -3.29 34.80
C ARG A 649 44.36 -1.83 34.99
N ASP A 650 43.02 -1.72 35.01
CA ASP A 650 42.12 -0.88 35.85
C ASP A 650 42.22 0.65 35.73
N GLU A 651 41.19 1.49 35.94
CA GLU A 651 39.73 1.42 36.01
C GLU A 651 39.26 2.91 35.97
N SER A 652 38.06 3.15 35.43
CA SER A 652 37.08 4.20 35.76
C SER A 652 37.48 5.48 36.51
N SER A 653 37.17 6.67 35.95
CA SER A 653 36.40 7.71 36.67
C SER A 653 35.75 8.74 35.74
N ARG A 654 34.48 9.04 36.02
CA ARG A 654 33.67 10.14 35.49
C ARG A 654 34.16 11.49 36.03
N HIS A 655 34.04 12.58 35.25
CA HIS A 655 33.30 13.78 35.66
C HIS A 655 33.21 14.81 34.52
N ALA A 656 32.01 15.39 34.40
CA ALA A 656 31.65 16.51 33.54
C ALA A 656 32.33 17.81 33.98
N LEU A 657 32.57 18.72 33.03
CA LEU A 657 32.69 20.15 33.30
C LEU A 657 32.21 20.97 32.10
N VAL A 658 31.32 21.90 32.43
CA VAL A 658 30.67 22.92 31.62
C VAL A 658 31.53 24.19 31.64
N SER A 659 31.61 24.91 30.51
CA SER A 659 31.87 26.36 30.39
C SER A 659 31.33 26.78 29.00
N ALA A 660 30.37 27.69 28.76
CA ALA A 660 30.14 29.09 29.17
C ALA A 660 31.36 29.99 28.90
N SER A 661 31.37 31.13 28.19
CA SER A 661 30.45 32.02 27.46
C SER A 661 31.37 33.11 26.79
N PRO A 662 31.06 34.40 26.47
CA PRO A 662 29.92 35.11 25.82
C PRO A 662 30.38 36.11 24.70
N TYR A 663 29.42 36.81 24.05
CA TYR A 663 29.36 38.26 23.64
C TYR A 663 28.38 38.40 22.44
N LEU A 664 27.12 38.84 22.62
CA LEU A 664 26.59 40.24 22.51
C LEU A 664 26.89 40.87 21.14
N ALA A 665 25.93 41.32 20.33
CA ALA A 665 24.93 42.34 20.66
C ALA A 665 23.67 42.34 19.77
N SER A 666 22.61 42.90 20.34
CA SER A 666 21.24 43.12 19.90
C SER A 666 21.02 44.37 19.02
N ALA A 667 20.00 44.38 18.16
CA ALA A 667 19.09 45.52 17.96
C ALA A 667 17.74 45.11 17.31
N HIS A 668 16.66 45.46 18.02
CA HIS A 668 15.23 45.63 17.71
C HIS A 668 14.92 46.32 16.35
N ASP A 669 13.72 46.34 15.73
CA ASP A 669 12.35 45.86 15.97
C ASP A 669 11.52 46.05 14.66
N TYR A 670 10.33 45.41 14.63
CA TYR A 670 9.13 45.54 13.76
C TYR A 670 8.83 44.49 12.67
N PRO A 671 7.56 44.00 12.59
CA PRO A 671 7.21 42.75 11.94
C PRO A 671 6.56 42.94 10.55
N GLY A 672 6.98 42.12 9.59
CA GLY A 672 6.36 41.94 8.27
C GLY A 672 5.96 40.48 8.07
N PRO A 673 5.00 40.19 7.17
CA PRO A 673 4.14 39.03 7.25
C PRO A 673 4.91 37.73 7.00
N SER A 674 4.74 36.76 7.91
CA SER A 674 5.24 35.41 7.72
C SER A 674 4.56 34.79 6.49
N SER A 675 5.33 34.68 5.41
CA SER A 675 5.09 33.77 4.30
C SER A 675 5.13 32.34 4.85
N VAL A 676 3.97 31.83 5.24
CA VAL A 676 3.79 30.39 5.47
C VAL A 676 4.01 29.73 4.11
N GLN A 677 5.14 29.03 3.98
CA GLN A 677 5.33 28.07 2.90
C GLN A 677 4.18 27.07 2.99
N LEU A 678 3.28 27.14 2.01
CA LEU A 678 2.29 26.12 1.71
C LEU A 678 3.06 24.85 1.33
N SER A 679 3.30 23.99 2.31
CA SER A 679 3.63 22.59 2.05
C SER A 679 2.37 21.89 1.54
N ASP A 680 2.44 21.36 0.32
CA ASP A 680 1.43 20.50 -0.28
C ASP A 680 1.07 19.32 0.66
N PRO A 681 -0.21 19.08 0.97
CA PRO A 681 -0.64 18.00 1.86
C PRO A 681 -1.00 16.69 1.13
N SER A 682 -0.65 16.52 -0.15
CA SER A 682 -1.04 15.35 -0.95
C SER A 682 -0.27 14.05 -0.65
N SER A 683 0.53 14.00 0.41
CA SER A 683 1.33 12.81 0.77
C SER A 683 1.17 12.37 2.23
N ALA A 684 0.20 12.90 2.98
CA ALA A 684 0.15 12.66 4.43
C ALA A 684 -1.14 12.02 4.95
N GLU A 685 -2.19 11.86 4.15
CA GLU A 685 -3.49 11.38 4.69
C GLU A 685 -4.04 10.11 4.02
N ASP A 686 -3.69 9.82 2.77
CA ASP A 686 -4.03 8.52 2.15
C ASP A 686 -3.03 7.40 2.54
N ASP A 687 -1.87 7.74 3.12
CA ASP A 687 -0.89 6.77 3.65
C ASP A 687 -1.20 6.30 5.08
N PHE A 688 -2.21 6.89 5.76
CA PHE A 688 -2.55 6.50 7.13
C PHE A 688 -3.58 5.36 7.24
N LEU A 689 -4.13 4.90 6.11
CA LEU A 689 -5.01 3.72 6.06
C LEU A 689 -4.43 2.52 5.31
N ASP A 690 -3.37 2.66 4.50
CA ASP A 690 -2.71 1.54 3.81
C ASP A 690 -1.18 1.72 3.71
N VAL A 691 -0.43 1.27 4.74
CA VAL A 691 1.00 0.86 4.66
C VAL A 691 1.26 -0.26 5.65
#